data_AF-A0A9E3SC51-F1
#
_entry.id   AF-A0A9E3SC51-F1
#
_cell.length_a   1.000
_cell.length_b   1.000
_cell.length_c   1.000
_cell.angle_alpha   90.00
_cell.angle_beta   90.00
_cell.angle_gamma   90.00
#
_symmetry.space_group_name_H-M   'P 1'
#
loop_
_entity.id
_entity.type
_entity.pdbx_description
1 polymer ?
#
loop_
_entity_poly.entity_id
_entity_poly.type
_entity_poly.pdbx_seq_one_letter_code
_entity_poly.pdbx_strand_id
1 'polypeptide(L)'
;MKKLVIAVLCFLIPGIAISQKVDNSQIREMAQRFKKDERGPYKDIRWFCNDGTTRPPKERCPEPGMQRARYKDEVIGLAKTNHIFLGQILAATDFGEFLDKENNYSRLKQYQLGNYLRRADNGWVLRKAQYYRGAMQAEDEELWGIEFFKWLLQDTSLIAQNFFLIREAAKDIPHQGDDSKTLVVRSLSKEISDSVPSFLNLRVKIHGQPEPADTFAVARWLQTNKQKLSPNQLAKTNALMQNMKIVFQAPDLNGLKKYLTNIPAKSEVSIAVNSLAQNYSSFTDKQKIAALSELLLLVRTQITLMPTATARLALLDISLKLESILFREMQSVDNETLDELLSRTYYLAMAAAGSGYIELWEWNEAGVILKPSKQPAISIQDLNNQLEAARRIVEWSAGMWRGVYKDVIDVYSGFEPLAHGFYDDRIRASLLLYLGDCVSDIGIFMAERANLSNKVMGISGQGHIRGINPGYALGELVVVNEILEDADISGDKIYVFNRPPADLKPVAGIATVSEGNMVSHVQLLARNLGIPNAVLSAQNLEALKAFDGKKVFYAVSNKGTVLMKPAEQMTDAEKKLFAARQRSEEKITVPVHRINLKQNKTLSLRNIDASQSGIICGPKAANLGQLKLMFPEHVVDGFVIPFGIFKRHFEQIIPGRDISYQELLTSVFEQADSMREEGKNENEIDDFVLAQFESLRQYIKSMPLLPEFIADIEKAFIENLGKSMGEIPVFLRSDTNMEDLKDFTGAGLNLTIFNVKDRVKILQGIKDVWASPYTARSYKWRQRYLMNPENVYPSILVIPGVDVDYSGVLITKGITSDNKDDLTIAFSRGVGGAVDGQAAESWLLKATGEALLVSPARETLYQSLANSGGVEIE
;
A
#
# COMPACT_ATOMS: atom_id res chain seq x y z
N MET A 1 -27.87 13.25 73.13
CA MET A 1 -29.01 12.66 72.40
C MET A 1 -28.65 12.54 70.92
N LYS A 2 -28.89 11.36 70.35
CA LYS A 2 -28.89 10.94 68.93
C LYS A 2 -27.60 11.02 68.09
N LYS A 3 -27.08 9.81 67.83
CA LYS A 3 -26.12 9.37 66.82
C LYS A 3 -26.61 9.72 65.40
N LEU A 4 -25.72 10.20 64.54
CA LEU A 4 -25.86 10.11 63.09
C LEU A 4 -24.66 9.29 62.57
N VAL A 5 -24.95 8.05 62.15
CA VAL A 5 -23.98 7.16 61.50
C VAL A 5 -24.02 7.50 60.01
N ILE A 6 -22.94 8.08 59.48
CA ILE A 6 -22.75 8.22 58.03
C ILE A 6 -21.98 6.98 57.57
N ALA A 7 -22.69 6.06 56.92
CA ALA A 7 -22.11 4.93 56.21
C ALA A 7 -21.51 5.44 54.89
N VAL A 8 -20.18 5.40 54.76
CA VAL A 8 -19.48 5.62 53.50
C VAL A 8 -19.55 4.33 52.69
N LEU A 9 -20.44 4.30 51.70
CA LEU A 9 -20.48 3.27 50.65
C LEU A 9 -19.32 3.53 49.67
N CYS A 10 -18.22 2.79 49.82
CA CYS A 10 -17.18 2.72 48.79
C CYS A 10 -17.72 1.90 47.60
N PHE A 11 -18.19 2.59 46.57
CA PHE A 11 -18.37 1.98 45.25
C PHE A 11 -16.99 1.67 44.66
N LEU A 12 -16.58 0.41 44.73
CA LEU A 12 -15.50 -0.14 43.92
C LEU A 12 -15.98 -0.22 42.46
N ILE A 13 -15.68 0.83 41.69
CA ILE A 13 -15.75 0.77 40.23
C ILE A 13 -14.55 -0.08 39.79
N PRO A 14 -14.75 -1.20 39.06
CA PRO A 14 -13.63 -1.94 38.49
C PRO A 14 -13.03 -1.07 37.38
N GLY A 15 -11.93 -0.39 37.68
CA GLY A 15 -11.10 0.24 36.67
C GLY A 15 -10.58 -0.85 35.74
N ILE A 16 -11.07 -0.85 34.50
CA ILE A 16 -10.47 -1.61 33.41
C ILE A 16 -9.06 -1.03 33.23
N ALA A 17 -8.06 -1.69 33.80
CA ALA A 17 -6.66 -1.39 33.54
C ALA A 17 -6.39 -1.73 32.07
N ILE A 18 -6.45 -0.72 31.21
CA ILE A 18 -5.99 -0.83 29.83
C ILE A 18 -4.47 -1.04 29.91
N SER A 19 -4.02 -2.28 29.72
CA SER A 19 -2.60 -2.61 29.65
C SER A 19 -1.95 -1.80 28.53
N GLN A 20 -0.86 -1.09 28.84
CA GLN A 20 -0.13 -0.27 27.87
C GLN A 20 0.43 -1.14 26.73
N LYS A 21 0.40 -0.62 25.49
CA LYS A 21 1.03 -1.26 24.33
C LYS A 21 2.54 -1.36 24.55
N VAL A 22 3.12 -2.49 24.18
CA VAL A 22 4.57 -2.72 24.22
C VAL A 22 5.22 -1.96 23.07
N ASP A 23 6.34 -1.27 23.32
CA ASP A 23 7.04 -0.49 22.28
C ASP A 23 7.82 -1.40 21.32
N ASN A 24 8.02 -0.94 20.07
CA ASN A 24 8.72 -1.69 19.02
C ASN A 24 10.15 -2.08 19.42
N SER A 25 10.85 -1.25 20.21
CA SER A 25 12.18 -1.58 20.73
C SER A 25 12.17 -2.82 21.63
N GLN A 26 11.19 -2.90 22.53
CA GLN A 26 11.01 -4.02 23.46
C GLN A 26 10.61 -5.30 22.73
N ILE A 27 9.75 -5.19 21.71
CA ILE A 27 9.36 -6.34 20.88
C ILE A 27 10.57 -6.89 20.11
N ARG A 28 11.43 -6.01 19.58
CA ARG A 28 12.68 -6.40 18.90
C ARG A 28 13.62 -7.16 19.83
N GLU A 29 13.82 -6.68 21.06
CA GLU A 29 14.62 -7.37 22.08
C GLU A 29 14.03 -8.74 22.43
N MET A 30 12.70 -8.83 22.58
CA MET A 30 11.99 -10.08 22.83
C MET A 30 12.22 -11.09 21.70
N ALA A 31 12.05 -10.67 20.44
CA ALA A 31 12.29 -11.52 19.28
C ALA A 31 13.74 -12.03 19.26
N GLN A 32 14.74 -11.16 19.47
CA GLN A 32 16.16 -11.54 19.49
C GLN A 32 16.51 -12.53 20.61
N ARG A 33 15.86 -12.40 21.78
CA ARG A 33 15.98 -13.37 22.87
C ARG A 33 15.39 -14.72 22.47
N PHE A 34 14.21 -14.77 21.83
CA PHE A 34 13.62 -16.02 21.36
C PHE A 34 14.45 -16.72 20.29
N LYS A 35 15.13 -15.98 19.39
CA LYS A 35 16.08 -16.56 18.42
C LYS A 35 17.20 -17.37 19.09
N LYS A 36 17.56 -17.04 20.34
CA LYS A 36 18.66 -17.67 21.11
C LYS A 36 18.17 -18.70 22.13
N ASP A 37 16.88 -18.71 22.47
CA ASP A 37 16.30 -19.58 23.49
C ASP A 37 15.96 -20.98 22.92
N GLU A 38 16.40 -22.05 23.59
CA GLU A 38 16.10 -23.45 23.24
C GLU A 38 14.60 -23.73 23.04
N ARG A 39 13.73 -22.99 23.73
CA ARG A 39 12.26 -23.10 23.61
C ARG A 39 11.63 -21.94 22.85
N GLY A 40 12.39 -20.91 22.48
CA GLY A 40 11.89 -19.73 21.76
C GLY A 40 10.69 -19.08 22.46
N PRO A 41 9.52 -18.92 21.80
CA PRO A 41 8.31 -18.36 22.39
C PRO A 41 7.56 -19.33 23.33
N TYR A 42 8.01 -20.59 23.45
CA TYR A 42 7.33 -21.63 24.22
C TYR A 42 7.82 -21.72 25.66
N LYS A 43 6.91 -22.03 26.58
CA LYS A 43 7.13 -22.12 28.03
C LYS A 43 7.47 -23.56 28.44
N ASP A 44 6.51 -24.46 28.29
CA ASP A 44 6.61 -25.89 28.60
C ASP A 44 5.65 -26.69 27.72
N ILE A 45 5.86 -28.01 27.62
CA ILE A 45 4.94 -28.93 26.93
C ILE A 45 3.93 -29.46 27.95
N ARG A 46 2.68 -29.60 27.53
CA ARG A 46 1.59 -30.16 28.33
C ARG A 46 0.71 -31.05 27.46
N TRP A 47 0.06 -32.01 28.10
CA TRP A 47 -1.09 -32.68 27.53
C TRP A 47 -2.34 -31.84 27.80
N PHE A 48 -3.16 -31.65 26.77
CA PHE A 48 -4.47 -31.03 26.85
C PHE A 48 -5.50 -32.11 26.59
N CYS A 49 -6.18 -32.54 27.65
CA CYS A 49 -7.12 -33.64 27.62
C CYS A 49 -8.51 -33.13 27.20
N ASN A 50 -9.32 -33.99 26.58
CA ASN A 50 -10.67 -33.64 26.14
C ASN A 50 -11.61 -33.26 27.31
N ASP A 51 -11.30 -33.72 28.52
CA ASP A 51 -11.99 -33.34 29.76
C ASP A 51 -11.66 -31.90 30.25
N GLY A 52 -10.87 -31.15 29.49
CA GLY A 52 -10.44 -29.79 29.81
C GLY A 52 -9.24 -29.71 30.77
N THR A 53 -8.74 -30.85 31.27
CA THR A 53 -7.59 -30.86 32.18
C THR A 53 -6.27 -30.73 31.41
N THR A 54 -5.27 -30.11 32.06
CA THR A 54 -3.90 -30.04 31.54
C THR A 54 -2.95 -30.86 32.40
N ARG A 55 -2.21 -31.78 31.77
CA ARG A 55 -1.31 -32.72 32.48
C ARG A 55 0.15 -32.51 32.08
N PRO A 56 1.12 -32.81 32.95
CA PRO A 56 2.54 -32.83 32.59
C PRO A 56 2.84 -33.84 31.48
N PRO A 57 3.89 -33.67 30.66
CA PRO A 57 4.22 -34.57 29.54
C PRO A 57 4.40 -36.05 29.90
N LYS A 58 4.76 -36.32 31.17
CA LYS A 58 5.03 -37.67 31.70
C LYS A 58 3.76 -38.42 32.12
N GLU A 59 2.64 -37.73 32.26
CA GLU A 59 1.34 -38.31 32.57
C GLU A 59 0.54 -38.45 31.27
N ARG A 60 -0.28 -39.51 31.14
CA ARG A 60 -1.22 -39.63 30.01
C ARG A 60 -2.58 -39.08 30.40
N CYS A 61 -3.26 -38.46 29.44
CA CYS A 61 -4.66 -38.11 29.61
C CYS A 61 -5.51 -39.38 29.84
N PRO A 62 -6.56 -39.32 30.66
CA PRO A 62 -7.52 -40.41 30.83
C PRO A 62 -8.25 -40.74 29.52
N GLU A 63 -8.51 -39.72 28.71
CA GLU A 63 -9.04 -39.80 27.35
C GLU A 63 -7.96 -39.41 26.32
N PRO A 64 -8.17 -39.63 25.01
CA PRO A 64 -7.30 -39.03 23.99
C PRO A 64 -7.16 -37.53 24.23
N GLY A 65 -5.93 -37.03 24.21
CA GLY A 65 -5.62 -35.62 24.37
C GLY A 65 -4.50 -35.24 23.41
N MET A 66 -4.23 -33.95 23.30
CA MET A 66 -3.20 -33.43 22.40
C MET A 66 -2.00 -32.92 23.19
N GLN A 67 -0.79 -33.33 22.80
CA GLN A 67 0.44 -32.84 23.42
C GLN A 67 1.00 -31.67 22.61
N ARG A 68 1.16 -30.51 23.26
CA ARG A 68 1.72 -29.32 22.61
C ARG A 68 2.42 -28.39 23.59
N ALA A 69 3.15 -27.41 23.06
CA ALA A 69 3.71 -26.33 23.85
C ALA A 69 2.65 -25.32 24.33
N ARG A 70 2.86 -24.76 25.52
CA ARG A 70 2.26 -23.49 25.95
C ARG A 70 3.16 -22.33 25.57
N TYR A 71 2.57 -21.17 25.30
CA TYR A 71 3.31 -19.93 25.11
C TYR A 71 3.83 -19.37 26.44
N LYS A 72 4.93 -18.61 26.38
CA LYS A 72 5.39 -17.78 27.50
C LYS A 72 4.38 -16.66 27.78
N ASP A 73 4.30 -16.24 29.04
CA ASP A 73 3.30 -15.26 29.48
C ASP A 73 3.44 -13.91 28.73
N GLU A 74 4.69 -13.53 28.40
CA GLU A 74 5.01 -12.35 27.59
C GLU A 74 4.52 -12.44 26.14
N VAL A 75 4.45 -13.65 25.55
CA VAL A 75 3.89 -13.86 24.20
C VAL A 75 2.36 -13.74 24.22
N ILE A 76 1.73 -14.28 25.27
CA ILE A 76 0.28 -14.14 25.49
C ILE A 76 -0.07 -12.67 25.74
N GLY A 77 0.75 -11.96 26.52
CA GLY A 77 0.61 -10.53 26.78
C GLY A 77 0.68 -9.73 25.49
N LEU A 78 1.70 -10.00 24.66
CA LEU A 78 1.91 -9.31 23.38
C LEU A 78 0.72 -9.50 22.40
N ALA A 79 0.16 -10.71 22.34
CA ALA A 79 -1.04 -10.98 21.55
C ALA A 79 -2.25 -10.14 22.01
N LYS A 80 -2.40 -9.90 23.31
CA LYS A 80 -3.52 -9.11 23.86
C LYS A 80 -3.33 -7.61 23.72
N THR A 81 -2.11 -7.10 23.88
CA THR A 81 -1.85 -5.65 23.91
C THR A 81 -1.57 -5.08 22.52
N ASN A 82 -0.83 -5.82 21.70
CA ASN A 82 -0.33 -5.36 20.41
C ASN A 82 -0.92 -6.13 19.23
N HIS A 83 -1.73 -7.17 19.48
CA HIS A 83 -2.27 -8.06 18.43
C HIS A 83 -1.18 -8.74 17.59
N ILE A 84 -0.04 -9.08 18.21
CA ILE A 84 1.10 -9.75 17.56
C ILE A 84 1.22 -11.20 18.05
N PHE A 85 1.25 -12.15 17.10
CA PHE A 85 1.23 -13.58 17.38
C PHE A 85 2.52 -14.28 16.94
N LEU A 86 3.39 -14.63 17.90
CA LEU A 86 4.69 -15.26 17.63
C LEU A 86 4.66 -16.78 17.81
N GLY A 87 5.20 -17.52 16.83
CA GLY A 87 5.38 -18.98 16.92
C GLY A 87 4.08 -19.78 17.00
N GLN A 88 3.04 -19.31 16.30
CA GLN A 88 1.68 -19.84 16.35
C GLN A 88 1.59 -21.36 16.11
N ILE A 89 0.80 -22.05 16.96
CA ILE A 89 0.41 -23.46 16.93
C ILE A 89 -1.05 -23.52 16.48
N LEU A 90 -1.35 -24.14 15.34
CA LEU A 90 -2.69 -24.17 14.78
C LEU A 90 -3.60 -25.12 15.53
N ALA A 91 -3.12 -26.32 15.87
CA ALA A 91 -3.96 -27.43 16.36
C ALA A 91 -4.82 -27.10 17.59
N ALA A 92 -4.47 -26.02 18.30
CA ALA A 92 -5.08 -25.54 19.53
C ALA A 92 -5.89 -24.25 19.40
N THR A 93 -5.88 -23.64 18.22
CA THR A 93 -6.43 -22.32 17.99
C THR A 93 -7.86 -22.45 17.47
N ASP A 94 -8.77 -21.64 18.00
CA ASP A 94 -10.13 -21.54 17.46
C ASP A 94 -10.12 -21.03 16.01
N PHE A 95 -11.00 -21.56 15.16
CA PHE A 95 -11.02 -21.20 13.74
C PHE A 95 -11.38 -19.72 13.51
N GLY A 96 -12.31 -19.18 14.29
CA GLY A 96 -12.70 -17.78 14.22
C GLY A 96 -11.60 -16.84 14.73
N GLU A 97 -10.97 -17.18 15.86
CA GLU A 97 -9.81 -16.44 16.37
C GLU A 97 -8.61 -16.48 15.41
N PHE A 98 -8.38 -17.60 14.71
CA PHE A 98 -7.30 -17.71 13.74
C PHE A 98 -7.60 -16.94 12.45
N LEU A 99 -8.83 -17.07 11.95
CA LEU A 99 -9.28 -16.33 10.77
C LEU A 99 -9.25 -14.83 11.03
N ASP A 100 -9.61 -14.39 12.24
CA ASP A 100 -9.43 -13.03 12.76
C ASP A 100 -10.09 -11.94 11.88
N LYS A 101 -11.32 -12.23 11.43
CA LYS A 101 -12.07 -11.39 10.49
C LYS A 101 -12.23 -9.94 10.98
N GLU A 102 -12.48 -9.75 12.27
CA GLU A 102 -12.70 -8.43 12.90
C GLU A 102 -11.45 -7.54 12.87
N ASN A 103 -10.25 -8.13 12.73
CA ASN A 103 -8.98 -7.39 12.60
C ASN A 103 -8.41 -7.58 11.20
N ASN A 104 -9.26 -7.56 10.17
CA ASN A 104 -8.87 -7.70 8.76
C ASN A 104 -8.00 -8.94 8.50
N TYR A 105 -8.33 -10.07 9.12
CA TYR A 105 -7.61 -11.34 8.97
C TYR A 105 -6.14 -11.29 9.44
N SER A 106 -5.81 -10.39 10.37
CA SER A 106 -4.44 -10.10 10.79
C SER A 106 -3.70 -11.33 11.29
N ARG A 107 -4.30 -12.15 12.16
CA ARG A 107 -3.63 -13.35 12.70
C ARG A 107 -3.27 -14.39 11.62
N LEU A 108 -4.15 -14.62 10.65
CA LEU A 108 -3.89 -15.49 9.50
C LEU A 108 -2.72 -14.94 8.65
N LYS A 109 -2.77 -13.66 8.29
CA LYS A 109 -1.70 -12.98 7.54
C LYS A 109 -0.36 -13.04 8.28
N GLN A 110 -0.38 -12.85 9.61
CA GLN A 110 0.80 -12.97 10.48
C GLN A 110 1.37 -14.40 10.49
N TYR A 111 0.54 -15.43 10.42
CA TYR A 111 1.02 -16.81 10.31
C TYR A 111 1.83 -17.01 9.01
N GLN A 112 1.32 -16.49 7.89
CA GLN A 112 1.99 -16.56 6.58
C GLN A 112 3.29 -15.74 6.54
N LEU A 113 3.30 -14.54 7.16
CA LEU A 113 4.51 -13.74 7.36
C LEU A 113 5.51 -14.45 8.26
N GLY A 114 5.05 -15.06 9.35
CA GLY A 114 5.88 -15.85 10.26
C GLY A 114 6.55 -17.03 9.55
N ASN A 115 5.84 -17.73 8.66
CA ASN A 115 6.41 -18.78 7.83
C ASN A 115 7.48 -18.27 6.86
N TYR A 116 7.27 -17.10 6.24
CA TYR A 116 8.30 -16.43 5.46
C TYR A 116 9.54 -16.12 6.31
N LEU A 117 9.37 -15.46 7.47
CA LEU A 117 10.47 -15.08 8.35
C LEU A 117 11.26 -16.32 8.80
N ARG A 118 10.58 -17.43 9.09
CA ARG A 118 11.23 -18.71 9.39
C ARG A 118 12.12 -19.20 8.25
N ARG A 119 11.69 -19.08 6.99
CA ARG A 119 12.53 -19.46 5.83
C ARG A 119 13.69 -18.48 5.64
N ALA A 120 13.41 -17.18 5.72
CA ALA A 120 14.39 -16.12 5.50
C ALA A 120 15.48 -16.07 6.60
N ASP A 121 15.15 -16.45 7.84
CA ASP A 121 16.02 -16.29 9.01
C ASP A 121 16.30 -17.62 9.76
N ASN A 122 16.32 -18.73 9.03
CA ASN A 122 16.64 -20.08 9.56
C ASN A 122 15.89 -20.42 10.87
N GLY A 123 14.57 -20.28 10.83
CA GLY A 123 13.66 -20.51 11.94
C GLY A 123 13.24 -19.24 12.69
N TRP A 124 13.86 -18.07 12.47
CA TRP A 124 13.48 -16.80 13.10
C TRP A 124 13.33 -16.92 14.63
N VAL A 125 12.21 -16.49 15.24
CA VAL A 125 11.95 -16.67 16.69
C VAL A 125 11.91 -18.14 17.13
N LEU A 126 11.82 -19.08 16.19
CA LEU A 126 11.93 -20.52 16.39
C LEU A 126 13.31 -21.07 16.01
N ARG A 127 14.33 -20.25 15.77
CA ARG A 127 15.66 -20.70 15.29
C ARG A 127 16.26 -21.83 16.11
N LYS A 128 16.12 -21.78 17.43
CA LYS A 128 16.50 -22.88 18.34
C LYS A 128 15.30 -23.77 18.66
N ALA A 129 14.13 -23.17 18.87
CA ALA A 129 12.90 -23.87 19.22
C ALA A 129 12.35 -24.83 18.15
N GLN A 130 12.80 -24.75 16.90
CA GLN A 130 12.46 -25.70 15.84
C GLN A 130 12.90 -27.14 16.17
N TYR A 131 13.84 -27.29 17.12
CA TYR A 131 14.26 -28.58 17.66
C TYR A 131 13.62 -28.92 19.02
N TYR A 132 12.69 -28.10 19.52
CA TYR A 132 12.00 -28.33 20.78
C TYR A 132 10.91 -29.41 20.61
N ARG A 133 11.31 -30.65 20.87
CA ARG A 133 10.49 -31.86 20.67
C ARG A 133 9.15 -31.77 21.40
N GLY A 134 8.04 -31.94 20.67
CA GLY A 134 6.68 -31.96 21.23
C GLY A 134 6.05 -30.57 21.37
N ALA A 135 6.69 -29.53 20.83
CA ALA A 135 6.08 -28.20 20.75
C ALA A 135 4.86 -28.17 19.82
N MET A 136 4.98 -28.85 18.68
CA MET A 136 3.96 -29.02 17.64
C MET A 136 4.01 -30.47 17.13
N GLN A 137 2.86 -31.01 16.74
CA GLN A 137 2.74 -32.32 16.10
C GLN A 137 2.19 -32.10 14.68
N ALA A 138 2.93 -32.56 13.66
CA ALA A 138 2.57 -32.33 12.26
C ALA A 138 1.17 -32.87 11.93
N GLU A 139 0.85 -34.05 12.47
CA GLU A 139 -0.42 -34.73 12.25
C GLU A 139 -1.61 -33.94 12.81
N ASP A 140 -1.43 -33.33 13.99
CA ASP A 140 -2.49 -32.53 14.64
C ASP A 140 -2.69 -31.18 13.92
N GLU A 141 -1.60 -30.54 13.47
CA GLU A 141 -1.67 -29.31 12.67
C GLU A 141 -2.36 -29.55 11.32
N GLU A 142 -2.10 -30.71 10.69
CA GLU A 142 -2.67 -31.10 9.41
C GLU A 142 -4.17 -31.45 9.53
N LEU A 143 -4.55 -32.21 10.56
CA LEU A 143 -5.95 -32.47 10.88
C LEU A 143 -6.71 -31.17 11.14
N TRP A 144 -6.11 -30.26 11.92
CA TRP A 144 -6.67 -28.94 12.16
C TRP A 144 -6.84 -28.16 10.85
N GLY A 145 -5.85 -28.17 9.96
CA GLY A 145 -5.92 -27.47 8.69
C GLY A 145 -7.02 -28.01 7.76
N ILE A 146 -7.21 -29.33 7.71
CA ILE A 146 -8.31 -29.95 6.96
C ILE A 146 -9.67 -29.49 7.49
N GLU A 147 -9.87 -29.52 8.82
CA GLU A 147 -11.13 -29.11 9.43
C GLU A 147 -11.34 -27.60 9.32
N PHE A 148 -10.29 -26.79 9.44
CA PHE A 148 -10.31 -25.35 9.21
C PHE A 148 -10.79 -25.02 7.80
N PHE A 149 -10.24 -25.65 6.76
CA PHE A 149 -10.70 -25.41 5.39
C PHE A 149 -12.12 -25.95 5.14
N LYS A 150 -12.49 -27.09 5.73
CA LYS A 150 -13.88 -27.58 5.65
C LYS A 150 -14.87 -26.64 6.30
N TRP A 151 -14.49 -25.93 7.35
CA TRP A 151 -15.28 -24.89 7.99
C TRP A 151 -15.31 -23.61 7.14
N LEU A 152 -14.13 -23.08 6.79
CA LEU A 152 -13.95 -21.83 6.04
C LEU A 152 -14.65 -21.86 4.68
N LEU A 153 -14.51 -22.96 3.94
CA LEU A 153 -15.00 -23.09 2.58
C LEU A 153 -16.50 -23.42 2.50
N GLN A 154 -17.24 -23.41 3.61
CA GLN A 154 -18.70 -23.47 3.59
C GLN A 154 -19.30 -22.14 3.09
N ASP A 155 -18.68 -21.02 3.45
CA ASP A 155 -19.11 -19.67 3.10
C ASP A 155 -18.64 -19.28 1.69
N THR A 156 -19.56 -19.31 0.72
CA THR A 156 -19.27 -18.92 -0.67
C THR A 156 -19.03 -17.43 -0.83
N SER A 157 -19.61 -16.58 0.03
CA SER A 157 -19.42 -15.13 0.00
C SER A 157 -17.99 -14.79 0.42
N LEU A 158 -17.50 -15.44 1.47
CA LEU A 158 -16.12 -15.30 1.93
C LEU A 158 -15.12 -15.72 0.86
N ILE A 159 -15.37 -16.83 0.15
CA ILE A 159 -14.52 -17.29 -0.98
C ILE A 159 -14.53 -16.25 -2.10
N ALA A 160 -15.70 -15.73 -2.47
CA ALA A 160 -15.80 -14.75 -3.55
C ALA A 160 -15.02 -13.47 -3.25
N GLN A 161 -15.08 -12.99 -2.01
CA GLN A 161 -14.45 -11.74 -1.57
C GLN A 161 -12.95 -11.87 -1.25
N ASN A 162 -12.51 -13.03 -0.76
CA ASN A 162 -11.16 -13.20 -0.19
C ASN A 162 -10.40 -14.37 -0.83
N PHE A 163 -10.70 -14.73 -2.07
CA PHE A 163 -10.09 -15.90 -2.71
C PHE A 163 -8.57 -15.86 -2.69
N PHE A 164 -7.95 -14.72 -3.01
CA PHE A 164 -6.50 -14.58 -3.00
C PHE A 164 -5.92 -14.96 -1.64
N LEU A 165 -6.44 -14.36 -0.55
CA LEU A 165 -6.00 -14.65 0.81
C LEU A 165 -6.23 -16.12 1.18
N ILE A 166 -7.39 -16.69 0.85
CA ILE A 166 -7.73 -18.09 1.15
C ILE A 166 -6.83 -19.05 0.38
N ARG A 167 -6.53 -18.77 -0.89
CA ARG A 167 -5.64 -19.59 -1.71
C ARG A 167 -4.19 -19.50 -1.21
N GLU A 168 -3.73 -18.32 -0.82
CA GLU A 168 -2.42 -18.18 -0.18
C GLU A 168 -2.37 -18.88 1.19
N ALA A 169 -3.47 -18.87 1.95
CA ALA A 169 -3.57 -19.63 3.19
C ALA A 169 -3.45 -21.14 2.93
N ALA A 170 -4.04 -21.65 1.84
CA ALA A 170 -3.87 -23.05 1.44
C ALA A 170 -2.42 -23.39 1.08
N LYS A 171 -1.59 -22.44 0.60
CA LYS A 171 -0.15 -22.71 0.42
C LYS A 171 0.60 -22.92 1.74
N ASP A 172 0.20 -22.22 2.80
CA ASP A 172 0.95 -22.12 4.05
C ASP A 172 0.40 -23.00 5.20
N ILE A 173 -0.89 -23.33 5.19
CA ILE A 173 -1.55 -24.17 6.21
C ILE A 173 -1.43 -25.65 5.81
N PRO A 174 -0.90 -26.52 6.67
CA PRO A 174 -0.81 -27.95 6.38
C PRO A 174 -2.22 -28.58 6.31
N HIS A 175 -2.55 -29.22 5.18
CA HIS A 175 -3.85 -29.87 4.99
C HIS A 175 -3.84 -30.99 3.93
N GLN A 176 -2.69 -31.24 3.29
CA GLN A 176 -2.55 -32.29 2.30
C GLN A 176 -2.12 -33.57 3.01
N GLY A 177 -3.12 -34.41 3.31
CA GLY A 177 -3.01 -35.78 3.81
C GLY A 177 -1.64 -36.42 3.55
N ASP A 178 -0.99 -36.96 4.59
CA ASP A 178 0.27 -37.71 4.49
C ASP A 178 0.30 -38.60 3.23
N ASP A 179 1.08 -38.20 2.22
CA ASP A 179 1.38 -39.08 1.11
C ASP A 179 2.12 -40.29 1.68
N SER A 180 1.84 -41.49 1.15
CA SER A 180 2.46 -42.75 1.62
C SER A 180 3.99 -42.65 1.76
N LYS A 181 4.62 -41.77 0.98
CA LYS A 181 6.06 -41.49 1.00
C LYS A 181 6.52 -40.52 2.09
N THR A 182 5.68 -39.59 2.54
CA THR A 182 5.96 -38.70 3.68
C THR A 182 6.02 -39.50 4.97
N LEU A 183 5.11 -40.48 5.13
CA LEU A 183 5.16 -41.45 6.23
C LEU A 183 6.45 -42.29 6.21
N VAL A 184 6.91 -42.71 5.02
CA VAL A 184 8.18 -43.42 4.86
C VAL A 184 9.36 -42.53 5.25
N VAL A 185 9.37 -41.24 4.87
CA VAL A 185 10.38 -40.26 5.28
C VAL A 185 10.40 -40.10 6.81
N ARG A 186 9.23 -39.94 7.45
CA ARG A 186 9.13 -39.84 8.91
C ARG A 186 9.61 -41.11 9.60
N SER A 187 9.21 -42.29 9.12
CA SER A 187 9.63 -43.59 9.65
C SER A 187 11.14 -43.80 9.56
N LEU A 188 11.72 -43.60 8.37
CA LEU A 188 13.17 -43.73 8.15
C LEU A 188 13.96 -42.72 9.00
N SER A 189 13.48 -41.48 9.13
CA SER A 189 14.13 -40.48 9.99
C SER A 189 14.17 -40.90 11.45
N LYS A 190 13.09 -41.55 11.94
CA LYS A 190 13.00 -42.11 13.30
C LYS A 190 13.98 -43.26 13.49
N GLU A 191 13.99 -44.24 12.58
CA GLU A 191 14.90 -45.38 12.67
C GLU A 191 16.38 -44.99 12.64
N ILE A 192 16.73 -43.96 11.85
CA ILE A 192 18.10 -43.41 11.82
C ILE A 192 18.42 -42.72 13.15
N SER A 193 17.50 -41.91 13.68
CA SER A 193 17.68 -41.22 14.96
C SER A 193 17.80 -42.17 16.16
N ASP A 194 17.02 -43.27 16.17
CA ASP A 194 17.04 -44.25 17.26
C ASP A 194 18.39 -45.01 17.29
N SER A 195 19.06 -45.14 16.13
CA SER A 195 20.35 -45.81 16.00
C SER A 195 21.57 -44.88 15.95
N VAL A 196 21.36 -43.59 15.65
CA VAL A 196 22.43 -42.58 15.52
C VAL A 196 22.00 -41.29 16.25
N PRO A 197 22.44 -41.09 17.51
CA PRO A 197 22.03 -39.93 18.32
C PRO A 197 22.34 -38.57 17.67
N SER A 198 23.38 -38.47 16.84
CA SER A 198 23.74 -37.22 16.15
C SER A 198 22.75 -36.83 15.03
N PHE A 199 21.81 -37.71 14.66
CA PHE A 199 20.73 -37.42 13.70
C PHE A 199 19.48 -36.83 14.37
N LEU A 200 19.45 -36.78 15.71
CA LEU A 200 18.25 -36.42 16.48
C LEU A 200 17.66 -35.06 16.10
N ASN A 201 18.49 -34.03 15.90
CA ASN A 201 18.03 -32.69 15.53
C ASN A 201 17.37 -32.67 14.15
N LEU A 202 17.95 -33.38 13.18
CA LEU A 202 17.37 -33.53 11.84
C LEU A 202 16.05 -34.30 11.90
N ARG A 203 15.98 -35.36 12.71
CA ARG A 203 14.74 -36.11 12.92
C ARG A 203 13.64 -35.25 13.53
N VAL A 204 13.94 -34.41 14.52
CA VAL A 204 12.93 -33.52 15.12
C VAL A 204 12.40 -32.53 14.07
N LYS A 205 13.27 -31.95 13.24
CA LYS A 205 12.87 -31.05 12.16
C LYS A 205 12.03 -31.76 11.08
N ILE A 206 12.50 -32.90 10.57
CA ILE A 206 11.81 -33.70 9.54
C ILE A 206 10.45 -34.22 10.03
N HIS A 207 10.33 -34.54 11.32
CA HIS A 207 9.08 -35.02 11.90
C HIS A 207 8.08 -33.89 12.21
N GLY A 208 8.55 -32.68 12.48
CA GLY A 208 7.68 -31.53 12.77
C GLY A 208 7.17 -30.84 11.51
N GLN A 209 8.08 -30.40 10.64
CA GLN A 209 7.71 -29.70 9.40
C GLN A 209 8.85 -29.87 8.38
N PRO A 210 8.85 -30.94 7.58
CA PRO A 210 9.90 -31.20 6.61
C PRO A 210 9.80 -30.23 5.43
N GLU A 211 10.93 -29.65 5.04
CA GLU A 211 11.06 -28.67 3.96
C GLU A 211 12.05 -29.17 2.88
N PRO A 212 11.97 -28.67 1.63
CA PRO A 212 12.94 -29.01 0.59
C PRO A 212 14.39 -28.73 1.02
N ALA A 213 14.62 -27.68 1.81
CA ALA A 213 15.92 -27.33 2.37
C ALA A 213 16.53 -28.44 3.25
N ASP A 214 15.69 -29.25 3.92
CA ASP A 214 16.14 -30.33 4.79
C ASP A 214 16.84 -31.45 4.00
N THR A 215 16.58 -31.58 2.69
CA THR A 215 17.33 -32.52 1.84
C THR A 215 18.82 -32.20 1.82
N PHE A 216 19.19 -30.91 1.80
CA PHE A 216 20.57 -30.46 1.86
C PHE A 216 21.16 -30.66 3.26
N ALA A 217 20.37 -30.46 4.31
CA ALA A 217 20.80 -30.67 5.69
C ALA A 217 21.12 -32.15 5.96
N VAL A 218 20.27 -33.07 5.48
CA VAL A 218 20.51 -34.52 5.54
C VAL A 218 21.72 -34.90 4.69
N ALA A 219 21.89 -34.33 3.48
CA ALA A 219 23.04 -34.59 2.63
C ALA A 219 24.37 -34.13 3.27
N ARG A 220 24.39 -32.94 3.89
CA ARG A 220 25.56 -32.41 4.61
C ARG A 220 25.90 -33.26 5.83
N TRP A 221 24.90 -33.67 6.59
CA TRP A 221 25.09 -34.56 7.73
C TRP A 221 25.65 -35.91 7.30
N LEU A 222 25.12 -36.47 6.20
CA LEU A 222 25.60 -37.71 5.62
C LEU A 222 27.06 -37.61 5.19
N GLN A 223 27.46 -36.52 4.52
CA GLN A 223 28.86 -36.30 4.15
C GLN A 223 29.79 -36.28 5.37
N THR A 224 29.36 -35.64 6.46
CA THR A 224 30.17 -35.48 7.68
C THR A 224 30.26 -36.77 8.51
N ASN A 225 29.23 -37.62 8.46
CA ASN A 225 29.12 -38.83 9.29
C ASN A 225 29.35 -40.13 8.51
N LYS A 226 29.57 -40.08 7.19
CA LYS A 226 29.63 -41.24 6.29
C LYS A 226 30.53 -42.37 6.79
N GLN A 227 31.72 -42.03 7.31
CA GLN A 227 32.71 -43.00 7.79
C GLN A 227 32.36 -43.63 9.15
N LYS A 228 31.42 -43.05 9.89
CA LYS A 228 30.99 -43.50 11.22
C LYS A 228 29.71 -44.35 11.19
N LEU A 229 29.09 -44.50 10.01
CA LEU A 229 27.84 -45.23 9.83
C LEU A 229 28.10 -46.68 9.43
N SER A 230 27.36 -47.62 10.03
CA SER A 230 27.32 -49.00 9.56
C SER A 230 26.70 -49.09 8.15
N PRO A 231 26.94 -50.17 7.38
CA PRO A 231 26.35 -50.36 6.06
C PRO A 231 24.82 -50.24 6.06
N ASN A 232 24.15 -50.74 7.10
CA ASN A 232 22.69 -50.65 7.26
C ASN A 232 22.23 -49.20 7.50
N GLN A 233 22.91 -48.47 8.38
CA GLN A 233 22.60 -47.05 8.63
C GLN A 233 22.84 -46.18 7.38
N LEU A 234 23.89 -46.47 6.62
CA LEU A 234 24.18 -45.81 5.36
C LEU A 234 23.08 -46.08 4.33
N ALA A 235 22.63 -47.34 4.20
CA ALA A 235 21.52 -47.71 3.32
C ALA A 235 20.22 -46.99 3.69
N LYS A 236 19.86 -46.97 4.98
CA LYS A 236 18.67 -46.25 5.48
C LYS A 236 18.76 -44.74 5.23
N THR A 237 19.92 -44.13 5.42
CA THR A 237 20.11 -42.68 5.19
C THR A 237 20.03 -42.34 3.70
N ASN A 238 20.58 -43.18 2.82
CA ASN A 238 20.42 -43.03 1.37
C ASN A 238 18.96 -43.22 0.94
N ALA A 239 18.25 -44.19 1.52
CA ALA A 239 16.82 -44.41 1.28
C ALA A 239 15.97 -43.23 1.76
N LEU A 240 16.30 -42.64 2.91
CA LEU A 240 15.68 -41.41 3.41
C LEU A 240 15.89 -40.27 2.39
N MET A 241 17.13 -40.06 1.93
CA MET A 241 17.42 -39.03 0.91
C MET A 241 16.66 -39.25 -0.39
N GLN A 242 16.56 -40.49 -0.88
CA GLN A 242 15.78 -40.79 -2.08
C GLN A 242 14.30 -40.51 -1.89
N ASN A 243 13.71 -40.96 -0.78
CA ASN A 243 12.29 -40.70 -0.51
C ASN A 243 12.02 -39.21 -0.29
N MET A 244 12.91 -38.47 0.40
CA MET A 244 12.79 -37.01 0.50
C MET A 244 12.88 -36.35 -0.88
N LYS A 245 13.81 -36.78 -1.76
CA LYS A 245 13.85 -36.30 -3.14
C LYS A 245 12.58 -36.61 -3.92
N ILE A 246 11.88 -37.71 -3.62
CA ILE A 246 10.62 -38.07 -4.26
C ILE A 246 9.45 -37.23 -3.69
N VAL A 247 9.38 -37.07 -2.37
CA VAL A 247 8.37 -36.23 -1.69
C VAL A 247 8.50 -34.77 -2.14
N PHE A 248 9.73 -34.31 -2.38
CA PHE A 248 10.02 -32.99 -2.91
C PHE A 248 10.29 -33.00 -4.43
N GLN A 249 10.00 -34.11 -5.14
CA GLN A 249 10.11 -34.15 -6.60
C GLN A 249 8.92 -33.43 -7.22
N ALA A 250 9.12 -32.95 -8.44
CA ALA A 250 8.16 -32.10 -9.09
C ALA A 250 6.78 -32.78 -9.24
N PRO A 251 5.69 -32.02 -9.09
CA PRO A 251 4.35 -32.40 -9.52
C PRO A 251 4.30 -33.15 -10.87
N ASP A 252 3.79 -34.38 -10.87
CA ASP A 252 3.24 -35.02 -12.08
C ASP A 252 1.74 -34.69 -12.18
N LEU A 253 1.22 -34.51 -13.39
CA LEU A 253 -0.20 -34.30 -13.67
C LEU A 253 -1.06 -35.48 -13.22
N ASN A 254 -0.50 -36.69 -13.17
CA ASN A 254 -1.20 -37.83 -12.57
C ASN A 254 -1.50 -37.60 -11.08
N GLY A 255 -0.71 -36.77 -10.40
CA GLY A 255 -0.97 -36.35 -9.02
C GLY A 255 -2.26 -35.54 -8.86
N LEU A 256 -2.80 -34.94 -9.93
CA LEU A 256 -4.09 -34.24 -9.88
C LEU A 256 -5.27 -35.20 -9.73
N LYS A 257 -5.14 -36.44 -10.22
CA LYS A 257 -6.23 -37.44 -10.22
C LYS A 257 -6.70 -37.80 -8.82
N LYS A 258 -5.82 -37.68 -7.80
CA LYS A 258 -6.19 -37.94 -6.40
C LYS A 258 -7.25 -36.96 -5.87
N TYR A 259 -7.30 -35.74 -6.39
CA TYR A 259 -8.28 -34.73 -5.97
C TYR A 259 -9.64 -34.93 -6.64
N LEU A 260 -9.68 -35.61 -7.80
CA LEU A 260 -10.91 -35.87 -8.55
C LEU A 260 -11.89 -36.79 -7.80
N THR A 261 -11.43 -37.55 -6.81
CA THR A 261 -12.32 -38.38 -5.96
C THR A 261 -13.28 -37.53 -5.13
N ASN A 262 -12.91 -36.28 -4.86
CA ASN A 262 -13.65 -35.36 -4.00
C ASN A 262 -14.52 -34.38 -4.82
N ILE A 263 -14.51 -34.48 -6.15
CA ILE A 263 -15.19 -33.58 -7.09
C ILE A 263 -16.18 -34.41 -7.92
N PRO A 264 -17.35 -33.86 -8.32
CA PRO A 264 -18.26 -34.59 -9.20
C PRO A 264 -17.57 -35.06 -10.49
N ALA A 265 -17.68 -36.35 -10.82
CA ALA A 265 -16.96 -36.97 -11.95
C ALA A 265 -17.31 -36.35 -13.33
N LYS A 266 -18.51 -35.78 -13.46
CA LYS A 266 -19.00 -35.11 -14.68
C LYS A 266 -18.83 -33.58 -14.65
N SER A 267 -18.15 -33.03 -13.67
CA SER A 267 -17.88 -31.58 -13.65
C SER A 267 -16.93 -31.18 -14.79
N GLU A 268 -17.01 -29.93 -15.22
CA GLU A 268 -16.11 -29.38 -16.25
C GLU A 268 -14.64 -29.52 -15.84
N VAL A 269 -14.32 -29.26 -14.57
CA VAL A 269 -12.97 -29.42 -14.02
C VAL A 269 -12.49 -30.87 -14.11
N SER A 270 -13.32 -31.85 -13.74
CA SER A 270 -12.96 -33.28 -13.81
C SER A 270 -12.67 -33.73 -15.24
N ILE A 271 -13.46 -33.26 -16.21
CA ILE A 271 -13.26 -33.54 -17.64
C ILE A 271 -11.95 -32.89 -18.13
N ALA A 272 -11.73 -31.62 -17.79
CA ALA A 272 -10.56 -30.87 -18.23
C ALA A 272 -9.25 -31.43 -17.63
N VAL A 273 -9.23 -31.79 -16.34
CA VAL A 273 -8.06 -32.42 -15.69
C VAL A 273 -7.72 -33.76 -16.36
N ASN A 274 -8.73 -34.61 -16.63
CA ASN A 274 -8.49 -35.89 -17.29
C ASN A 274 -7.99 -35.73 -18.73
N SER A 275 -8.57 -34.81 -19.49
CA SER A 275 -8.14 -34.49 -20.86
C SER A 275 -6.69 -33.97 -20.88
N LEU A 276 -6.35 -33.05 -19.97
CA LEU A 276 -5.00 -32.53 -19.83
C LEU A 276 -4.02 -33.66 -19.49
N ALA A 277 -4.31 -34.46 -18.47
CA ALA A 277 -3.42 -35.54 -18.03
C ALA A 277 -3.19 -36.62 -19.12
N GLN A 278 -4.16 -36.84 -20.02
CA GLN A 278 -4.02 -37.77 -21.14
C GLN A 278 -3.15 -37.20 -22.27
N ASN A 279 -3.34 -35.92 -22.62
CA ASN A 279 -2.74 -35.33 -23.81
C ASN A 279 -1.45 -34.55 -23.52
N TYR A 280 -1.10 -34.27 -22.27
CA TYR A 280 -0.01 -33.37 -21.92
C TYR A 280 1.35 -33.73 -22.53
N SER A 281 1.65 -35.02 -22.63
CA SER A 281 2.92 -35.49 -23.18
C SER A 281 3.09 -35.23 -24.69
N SER A 282 1.99 -35.04 -25.42
CA SER A 282 2.01 -34.72 -26.85
C SER A 282 1.91 -33.23 -27.15
N PHE A 283 1.69 -32.40 -26.12
CA PHE A 283 1.57 -30.96 -26.29
C PHE A 283 2.92 -30.29 -26.54
N THR A 284 2.93 -29.31 -27.44
CA THR A 284 4.02 -28.34 -27.55
C THR A 284 4.06 -27.45 -26.31
N ASP A 285 5.17 -26.76 -26.06
CA ASP A 285 5.29 -25.90 -24.86
C ASP A 285 4.23 -24.79 -24.85
N LYS A 286 3.94 -24.19 -26.02
CA LYS A 286 2.83 -23.24 -26.18
C LYS A 286 1.48 -23.85 -25.78
N GLN A 287 1.21 -25.09 -26.18
CA GLN A 287 -0.03 -25.80 -25.83
C GLN A 287 -0.10 -26.17 -24.35
N LYS A 288 1.02 -26.55 -23.73
CA LYS A 288 1.08 -26.83 -22.29
C LYS A 288 0.77 -25.58 -21.47
N ILE A 289 1.43 -24.45 -21.78
CA ILE A 289 1.21 -23.16 -21.09
C ILE A 289 -0.26 -22.74 -21.23
N ALA A 290 -0.82 -22.83 -22.44
CA ALA A 290 -2.23 -22.53 -22.69
C ALA A 290 -3.16 -23.39 -21.85
N ALA A 291 -3.03 -24.73 -21.94
CA ALA A 291 -3.95 -25.65 -21.28
C ALA A 291 -3.87 -25.59 -19.75
N LEU A 292 -2.68 -25.35 -19.18
CA LEU A 292 -2.52 -25.13 -17.74
C LEU A 292 -3.19 -23.84 -17.28
N SER A 293 -3.02 -22.75 -18.04
CA SER A 293 -3.56 -21.43 -17.71
C SER A 293 -5.09 -21.40 -17.83
N GLU A 294 -5.64 -22.01 -18.88
CA GLU A 294 -7.08 -22.16 -19.08
C GLU A 294 -7.72 -23.00 -17.97
N LEU A 295 -7.06 -24.10 -17.56
CA LEU A 295 -7.54 -24.93 -16.47
C LEU A 295 -7.45 -24.21 -15.10
N LEU A 296 -6.40 -23.42 -14.86
CA LEU A 296 -6.30 -22.56 -13.66
C LEU A 296 -7.48 -21.59 -13.58
N LEU A 297 -7.80 -20.92 -14.69
CA LEU A 297 -8.94 -20.00 -14.74
C LEU A 297 -10.28 -20.75 -14.56
N LEU A 298 -10.44 -21.92 -15.19
CA LEU A 298 -11.63 -22.76 -15.01
C LEU A 298 -11.83 -23.17 -13.54
N VAL A 299 -10.76 -23.57 -12.86
CA VAL A 299 -10.81 -23.92 -11.44
C VAL A 299 -11.26 -22.72 -10.60
N ARG A 300 -10.74 -21.52 -10.89
CA ARG A 300 -11.13 -20.27 -10.22
C ARG A 300 -12.61 -19.96 -10.39
N THR A 301 -13.18 -20.12 -11.58
CA THR A 301 -14.58 -19.81 -11.86
C THR A 301 -15.54 -20.87 -11.31
N GLN A 302 -15.09 -22.12 -11.19
CA GLN A 302 -15.92 -23.24 -10.74
C GLN A 302 -15.92 -23.43 -9.21
N ILE A 303 -15.00 -22.82 -8.46
CA ILE A 303 -14.86 -23.08 -7.02
C ILE A 303 -16.13 -22.73 -6.22
N THR A 304 -16.77 -21.60 -6.48
CA THR A 304 -17.98 -21.17 -5.76
C THR A 304 -19.21 -21.98 -6.17
N LEU A 305 -19.16 -22.67 -7.31
CA LEU A 305 -20.24 -23.52 -7.84
C LEU A 305 -20.18 -24.95 -7.28
N MET A 306 -19.07 -25.35 -6.64
CA MET A 306 -18.94 -26.69 -6.07
C MET A 306 -19.88 -26.88 -4.87
N PRO A 307 -20.49 -28.08 -4.74
CA PRO A 307 -21.56 -28.32 -3.76
C PRO A 307 -21.07 -28.51 -2.33
N THR A 308 -19.81 -28.90 -2.12
CA THR A 308 -19.28 -29.24 -0.79
C THR A 308 -17.96 -28.53 -0.51
N ALA A 309 -17.69 -28.23 0.77
CA ALA A 309 -16.42 -27.65 1.20
C ALA A 309 -15.21 -28.53 0.82
N THR A 310 -15.36 -29.86 0.87
CA THR A 310 -14.33 -30.82 0.43
C THR A 310 -14.03 -30.70 -1.06
N ALA A 311 -15.05 -30.54 -1.91
CA ALA A 311 -14.86 -30.32 -3.35
C ALA A 311 -14.16 -28.97 -3.61
N ARG A 312 -14.52 -27.92 -2.85
CA ARG A 312 -13.86 -26.60 -2.92
C ARG A 312 -12.40 -26.67 -2.53
N LEU A 313 -12.06 -27.39 -1.46
CA LEU A 313 -10.68 -27.62 -1.03
C LEU A 313 -9.88 -28.37 -2.10
N ALA A 314 -10.48 -29.41 -2.69
CA ALA A 314 -9.86 -30.14 -3.80
C ALA A 314 -9.58 -29.25 -5.02
N LEU A 315 -10.44 -28.26 -5.31
CA LEU A 315 -10.21 -27.27 -6.36
C LEU A 315 -9.05 -26.31 -6.00
N LEU A 316 -8.93 -25.85 -4.74
CA LEU A 316 -7.78 -25.06 -4.30
C LEU A 316 -6.48 -25.86 -4.49
N ASP A 317 -6.46 -27.12 -4.07
CA ASP A 317 -5.30 -28.00 -4.24
C ASP A 317 -4.92 -28.20 -5.71
N ILE A 318 -5.91 -28.43 -6.58
CA ILE A 318 -5.69 -28.50 -8.03
C ILE A 318 -5.10 -27.17 -8.53
N SER A 319 -5.63 -26.03 -8.11
CA SER A 319 -5.12 -24.70 -8.48
C SER A 319 -3.64 -24.51 -8.06
N LEU A 320 -3.27 -24.87 -6.84
CA LEU A 320 -1.89 -24.77 -6.35
C LEU A 320 -0.95 -25.69 -7.14
N LYS A 321 -1.40 -26.91 -7.45
CA LYS A 321 -0.62 -27.89 -8.18
C LYS A 321 -0.40 -27.49 -9.64
N LEU A 322 -1.42 -26.94 -10.30
CA LEU A 322 -1.33 -26.42 -11.66
C LEU A 322 -0.37 -25.24 -11.75
N GLU A 323 -0.44 -24.29 -10.81
CA GLU A 323 0.51 -23.17 -10.76
C GLU A 323 1.95 -23.68 -10.64
N SER A 324 2.20 -24.67 -9.77
CA SER A 324 3.53 -25.25 -9.60
C SER A 324 4.04 -25.97 -10.85
N ILE A 325 3.16 -26.66 -11.60
CA ILE A 325 3.52 -27.28 -12.89
C ILE A 325 3.85 -26.19 -13.91
N LEU A 326 3.01 -25.16 -14.03
CA LEU A 326 3.20 -24.06 -14.98
C LEU A 326 4.50 -23.29 -14.70
N PHE A 327 4.77 -22.98 -13.43
CA PHE A 327 6.01 -22.31 -13.01
C PHE A 327 7.27 -23.07 -13.47
N ARG A 328 7.22 -24.41 -13.50
CA ARG A 328 8.33 -25.25 -13.99
C ARG A 328 8.46 -25.19 -15.51
N GLU A 329 7.36 -25.31 -16.24
CA GLU A 329 7.40 -25.27 -17.72
C GLU A 329 7.97 -23.93 -18.23
N MET A 330 7.85 -22.86 -17.45
CA MET A 330 8.46 -21.56 -17.77
C MET A 330 9.99 -21.52 -17.68
N GLN A 331 10.65 -22.46 -17.00
CA GLN A 331 12.11 -22.47 -16.82
C GLN A 331 12.88 -22.99 -18.04
N SER A 332 12.20 -23.58 -19.02
CA SER A 332 12.83 -24.33 -20.12
C SER A 332 12.71 -23.67 -21.50
N VAL A 333 12.36 -22.39 -21.58
CA VAL A 333 12.02 -21.73 -22.85
C VAL A 333 13.13 -20.77 -23.29
N ASP A 334 13.80 -21.09 -24.40
CA ASP A 334 14.82 -20.25 -25.05
C ASP A 334 14.40 -19.90 -26.49
N ASN A 335 14.72 -18.67 -26.94
CA ASN A 335 14.55 -18.16 -28.32
C ASN A 335 13.10 -18.12 -28.85
N GLU A 336 12.28 -17.20 -28.33
CA GLU A 336 10.89 -17.04 -28.77
C GLU A 336 10.70 -16.04 -29.92
N THR A 337 9.75 -16.35 -30.79
CA THR A 337 9.17 -15.38 -31.73
C THR A 337 8.25 -14.39 -31.01
N LEU A 338 7.95 -13.24 -31.63
CA LEU A 338 6.99 -12.27 -31.06
C LEU A 338 5.60 -12.89 -30.82
N ASP A 339 5.11 -13.76 -31.71
CA ASP A 339 3.82 -14.43 -31.53
C ASP A 339 3.81 -15.36 -30.29
N GLU A 340 4.90 -16.08 -30.07
CA GLU A 340 5.07 -16.94 -28.89
C GLU A 340 5.13 -16.09 -27.63
N LEU A 341 5.90 -15.00 -27.64
CA LEU A 341 6.01 -14.08 -26.51
C LEU A 341 4.66 -13.42 -26.15
N LEU A 342 3.90 -12.95 -27.15
CA LEU A 342 2.56 -12.38 -26.95
C LEU A 342 1.58 -13.43 -26.43
N SER A 343 1.62 -14.65 -27.00
CA SER A 343 0.79 -15.77 -26.54
C SER A 343 1.10 -16.15 -25.10
N ARG A 344 2.39 -16.25 -24.77
CA ARG A 344 2.85 -16.58 -23.42
C ARG A 344 2.44 -15.51 -22.41
N THR A 345 2.59 -14.24 -22.77
CA THR A 345 2.13 -13.11 -21.94
C THR A 345 0.63 -13.19 -21.67
N TYR A 346 -0.18 -13.45 -22.69
CA TYR A 346 -1.63 -13.62 -22.55
C TYR A 346 -2.00 -14.77 -21.61
N TYR A 347 -1.40 -15.94 -21.77
CA TYR A 347 -1.70 -17.10 -20.93
C TYR A 347 -1.15 -16.97 -19.51
N LEU A 348 0.01 -16.35 -19.31
CA LEU A 348 0.52 -16.05 -17.96
C LEU A 348 -0.38 -15.03 -17.24
N ALA A 349 -0.89 -14.02 -17.95
CA ALA A 349 -1.88 -13.09 -17.40
C ALA A 349 -3.20 -13.80 -17.04
N MET A 350 -3.66 -14.74 -17.87
CA MET A 350 -4.81 -15.59 -17.57
C MET A 350 -4.57 -16.47 -16.33
N ALA A 351 -3.38 -17.07 -16.23
CA ALA A 351 -2.98 -17.87 -15.07
C ALA A 351 -2.87 -17.02 -13.80
N ALA A 352 -2.47 -15.74 -13.93
CA ALA A 352 -2.46 -14.80 -12.82
C ALA A 352 -3.87 -14.54 -12.27
N ALA A 353 -4.86 -14.38 -13.16
CA ALA A 353 -6.27 -14.29 -12.79
C ALA A 353 -6.81 -15.60 -12.17
N GLY A 354 -6.48 -16.75 -12.77
CA GLY A 354 -6.83 -18.07 -12.22
C GLY A 354 -6.20 -18.37 -10.86
N SER A 355 -5.02 -17.79 -10.59
CA SER A 355 -4.31 -17.89 -9.31
C SER A 355 -4.77 -16.83 -8.30
N GLY A 356 -5.64 -15.90 -8.69
CA GLY A 356 -6.16 -14.85 -7.82
C GLY A 356 -5.22 -13.66 -7.60
N TYR A 357 -4.14 -13.51 -8.39
CA TYR A 357 -3.26 -12.34 -8.28
C TYR A 357 -3.95 -11.05 -8.80
N ILE A 358 -4.92 -11.21 -9.70
CA ILE A 358 -5.89 -10.18 -10.09
C ILE A 358 -7.30 -10.75 -9.99
N GLU A 359 -8.29 -9.86 -9.90
CA GLU A 359 -9.69 -10.28 -9.83
C GLU A 359 -10.24 -10.68 -11.21
N LEU A 360 -11.29 -11.51 -11.20
CA LEU A 360 -11.91 -12.00 -12.44
C LEU A 360 -12.46 -10.87 -13.33
N TRP A 361 -13.00 -9.82 -12.73
CA TRP A 361 -13.51 -8.67 -13.49
C TRP A 361 -12.37 -7.87 -14.12
N GLU A 362 -11.22 -7.74 -13.45
CA GLU A 362 -10.02 -7.06 -14.00
C GLU A 362 -9.46 -7.82 -15.20
N TRP A 363 -9.47 -9.16 -15.12
CA TRP A 363 -9.13 -10.01 -16.25
C TRP A 363 -10.10 -9.84 -17.42
N ASN A 364 -11.41 -9.70 -17.15
CA ASN A 364 -12.38 -9.46 -18.23
C ASN A 364 -12.13 -8.14 -18.96
N GLU A 365 -11.68 -7.10 -18.26
CA GLU A 365 -11.30 -5.81 -18.85
C GLU A 365 -9.97 -5.91 -19.63
N ALA A 366 -8.92 -6.46 -19.03
CA ALA A 366 -7.58 -6.44 -19.63
C ALA A 366 -7.33 -7.59 -20.64
N GLY A 367 -7.95 -8.75 -20.43
CA GLY A 367 -7.73 -9.96 -21.22
C GLY A 367 -8.18 -9.84 -22.67
N VAL A 368 -9.18 -8.99 -22.96
CA VAL A 368 -9.63 -8.71 -24.33
C VAL A 368 -8.53 -8.00 -25.13
N ILE A 369 -7.84 -7.05 -24.50
CA ILE A 369 -6.76 -6.27 -25.13
C ILE A 369 -5.53 -7.15 -25.37
N LEU A 370 -5.21 -8.02 -24.40
CA LEU A 370 -4.03 -8.90 -24.45
C LEU A 370 -4.12 -10.04 -25.45
N LYS A 371 -5.32 -10.37 -25.92
CA LYS A 371 -5.51 -11.53 -26.78
C LYS A 371 -4.67 -11.38 -28.06
N PRO A 372 -3.76 -12.34 -28.36
CA PRO A 372 -2.94 -12.26 -29.56
C PRO A 372 -3.78 -12.23 -30.84
N SER A 373 -3.39 -11.37 -31.79
CA SER A 373 -4.03 -11.31 -33.10
C SER A 373 -3.69 -12.55 -33.92
N LYS A 374 -4.64 -13.04 -34.73
CA LYS A 374 -4.38 -14.10 -35.72
C LYS A 374 -3.74 -13.58 -37.00
N GLN A 375 -3.54 -12.27 -37.12
CA GLN A 375 -2.94 -11.66 -38.29
C GLN A 375 -1.42 -11.85 -38.29
N PRO A 376 -0.78 -11.97 -39.46
CA PRO A 376 0.67 -12.16 -39.57
C PRO A 376 1.50 -10.92 -39.22
N ALA A 377 0.85 -9.77 -39.00
CA ALA A 377 1.48 -8.51 -38.63
C ALA A 377 0.67 -7.79 -37.56
N ILE A 378 1.35 -6.99 -36.73
CA ILE A 378 0.76 -6.14 -35.69
C ILE A 378 1.28 -4.71 -35.86
N SER A 379 0.43 -3.71 -35.68
CA SER A 379 0.85 -2.32 -35.69
C SER A 379 1.64 -1.98 -34.41
N ILE A 380 2.54 -0.99 -34.47
CA ILE A 380 3.26 -0.52 -33.27
C ILE A 380 2.28 -0.03 -32.19
N GLN A 381 1.15 0.58 -32.61
CA GLN A 381 0.13 1.06 -31.69
C GLN A 381 -0.58 -0.09 -30.98
N ASP A 382 -0.98 -1.14 -31.71
CA ASP A 382 -1.65 -2.31 -31.11
C ASP A 382 -0.70 -3.08 -30.19
N LEU A 383 0.57 -3.20 -30.59
CA LEU A 383 1.61 -3.81 -29.76
C LEU A 383 1.84 -2.99 -28.48
N ASN A 384 1.84 -1.66 -28.56
CA ASN A 384 1.92 -0.78 -27.39
C ASN A 384 0.70 -0.96 -26.47
N ASN A 385 -0.50 -1.07 -27.03
CA ASN A 385 -1.71 -1.30 -26.24
C ASN A 385 -1.65 -2.64 -25.49
N GLN A 386 -1.15 -3.70 -26.13
CA GLN A 386 -0.91 -5.01 -25.51
C GLN A 386 0.15 -4.94 -24.41
N LEU A 387 1.28 -4.27 -24.67
CA LEU A 387 2.34 -4.06 -23.69
C LEU A 387 1.82 -3.32 -22.45
N GLU A 388 1.09 -2.22 -22.62
CA GLU A 388 0.54 -1.44 -21.51
C GLU A 388 -0.56 -2.20 -20.74
N ALA A 389 -1.35 -3.04 -21.40
CA ALA A 389 -2.28 -3.94 -20.71
C ALA A 389 -1.55 -5.00 -19.88
N ALA A 390 -0.45 -5.56 -20.41
CA ALA A 390 0.31 -6.59 -19.72
C ALA A 390 1.05 -6.01 -18.49
N ARG A 391 1.64 -4.81 -18.65
CA ARG A 391 2.25 -4.03 -17.55
C ARG A 391 1.27 -3.80 -16.42
N ARG A 392 0.06 -3.33 -16.75
CA ARG A 392 -1.01 -3.12 -15.77
C ARG A 392 -1.33 -4.39 -14.98
N ILE A 393 -1.44 -5.55 -15.63
CA ILE A 393 -1.68 -6.80 -14.89
C ILE A 393 -0.55 -7.12 -13.91
N VAL A 394 0.71 -6.92 -14.28
CA VAL A 394 1.85 -7.11 -13.36
C VAL A 394 1.75 -6.14 -12.18
N GLU A 395 1.43 -4.88 -12.44
CA GLU A 395 1.26 -3.84 -11.40
C GLU A 395 0.08 -4.14 -10.47
N TRP A 396 -1.07 -4.53 -11.01
CA TRP A 396 -2.28 -4.89 -10.26
C TRP A 396 -2.03 -6.14 -9.40
N SER A 397 -1.25 -7.09 -9.92
CA SER A 397 -0.84 -8.30 -9.20
C SER A 397 0.08 -7.99 -8.02
N ALA A 398 1.09 -7.15 -8.22
CA ALA A 398 1.94 -6.66 -7.13
C ALA A 398 1.15 -5.78 -6.15
N GLY A 399 0.14 -5.06 -6.64
CA GLY A 399 -0.82 -4.29 -5.85
C GLY A 399 -1.70 -5.16 -4.95
N MET A 400 -2.12 -6.34 -5.41
CA MET A 400 -2.92 -7.29 -4.63
C MET A 400 -2.18 -7.74 -3.35
N TRP A 401 -0.91 -8.12 -3.48
CA TRP A 401 -0.06 -8.46 -2.34
C TRP A 401 0.03 -7.34 -1.31
N ARG A 402 0.22 -6.10 -1.78
CA ARG A 402 0.28 -4.92 -0.91
C ARG A 402 -1.08 -4.66 -0.25
N GLY A 403 -2.17 -4.61 -1.01
CA GLY A 403 -3.50 -4.36 -0.48
C GLY A 403 -3.92 -5.35 0.61
N VAL A 404 -3.54 -6.63 0.46
CA VAL A 404 -3.92 -7.67 1.41
C VAL A 404 -3.02 -7.73 2.63
N TYR A 405 -1.69 -7.52 2.54
CA TYR A 405 -0.77 -7.73 3.67
C TYR A 405 -0.17 -6.46 4.29
N LYS A 406 -0.47 -5.27 3.74
CA LYS A 406 0.15 -4.00 4.17
C LYS A 406 0.06 -3.76 5.67
N ASP A 407 -1.13 -3.90 6.24
CA ASP A 407 -1.40 -3.72 7.67
C ASP A 407 -0.45 -4.54 8.56
N VAL A 408 -0.30 -5.82 8.26
CA VAL A 408 0.56 -6.73 9.03
C VAL A 408 2.04 -6.47 8.78
N ILE A 409 2.43 -6.16 7.54
CA ILE A 409 3.83 -5.86 7.20
C ILE A 409 4.29 -4.58 7.87
N ASP A 410 3.46 -3.53 7.90
CA ASP A 410 3.78 -2.27 8.57
C ASP A 410 4.00 -2.48 10.07
N VAL A 411 3.13 -3.27 10.72
CA VAL A 411 3.28 -3.64 12.15
C VAL A 411 4.60 -4.37 12.41
N TYR A 412 4.94 -5.37 11.58
CA TYR A 412 6.16 -6.16 11.78
C TYR A 412 7.43 -5.39 11.43
N SER A 413 7.39 -4.53 10.40
CA SER A 413 8.53 -3.72 9.97
C SER A 413 9.01 -2.77 11.08
N GLY A 414 8.12 -2.36 11.99
CA GLY A 414 8.48 -1.59 13.18
C GLY A 414 9.54 -2.26 14.06
N PHE A 415 9.57 -3.60 14.15
CA PHE A 415 10.49 -4.33 15.03
C PHE A 415 11.36 -5.39 14.33
N GLU A 416 10.96 -5.93 13.18
CA GLU A 416 11.66 -6.95 12.40
C GLU A 416 11.86 -6.50 10.93
N PRO A 417 13.03 -5.95 10.57
CA PRO A 417 13.30 -5.40 9.24
C PRO A 417 13.19 -6.41 8.08
N LEU A 418 13.35 -7.72 8.34
CA LEU A 418 13.19 -8.74 7.30
C LEU A 418 11.76 -8.80 6.74
N ALA A 419 10.76 -8.25 7.45
CA ALA A 419 9.38 -8.20 6.97
C ALA A 419 9.24 -7.48 5.61
N HIS A 420 10.09 -6.49 5.31
CA HIS A 420 10.08 -5.78 4.03
C HIS A 420 10.33 -6.70 2.81
N GLY A 421 11.05 -7.80 2.99
CA GLY A 421 11.33 -8.75 1.91
C GLY A 421 10.16 -9.69 1.57
N PHE A 422 9.06 -9.65 2.33
CA PHE A 422 7.94 -10.57 2.14
C PHE A 422 7.31 -10.47 0.75
N TYR A 423 7.05 -9.25 0.26
CA TYR A 423 6.43 -9.05 -1.05
C TYR A 423 7.30 -9.60 -2.18
N ASP A 424 8.60 -9.31 -2.13
CA ASP A 424 9.56 -9.74 -3.14
C ASP A 424 9.73 -11.26 -3.16
N ASP A 425 9.77 -11.93 -2.00
CA ASP A 425 9.74 -13.40 -1.89
C ASP A 425 8.50 -13.98 -2.56
N ARG A 426 7.32 -13.44 -2.25
CA ARG A 426 6.05 -13.93 -2.78
C ARG A 426 5.90 -13.71 -4.29
N ILE A 427 6.33 -12.55 -4.80
CA ILE A 427 6.31 -12.26 -6.24
C ILE A 427 7.27 -13.18 -6.98
N ARG A 428 8.52 -13.33 -6.51
CA ARG A 428 9.53 -14.20 -7.16
C ARG A 428 9.18 -15.68 -7.11
N ALA A 429 8.47 -16.13 -6.08
CA ALA A 429 7.99 -17.50 -5.95
C ALA A 429 6.69 -17.79 -6.74
N SER A 430 6.25 -16.86 -7.60
CA SER A 430 4.98 -16.95 -8.34
C SER A 430 5.16 -16.76 -9.85
N LEU A 431 4.08 -17.01 -10.61
CA LEU A 431 4.03 -16.77 -12.06
C LEU A 431 4.27 -15.31 -12.45
N LEU A 432 4.17 -14.38 -11.50
CA LEU A 432 4.35 -12.94 -11.74
C LEU A 432 5.78 -12.59 -12.17
N LEU A 433 6.79 -13.36 -11.73
CA LEU A 433 8.17 -13.18 -12.18
C LEU A 433 8.25 -13.33 -13.70
N TYR A 434 7.80 -14.47 -14.22
CA TYR A 434 7.85 -14.76 -15.65
C TYR A 434 6.92 -13.86 -16.47
N LEU A 435 5.76 -13.46 -15.91
CA LEU A 435 4.90 -12.49 -16.58
C LEU A 435 5.64 -11.15 -16.72
N GLY A 436 6.30 -10.68 -15.66
CA GLY A 436 7.14 -9.48 -15.68
C GLY A 436 8.28 -9.58 -16.71
N ASP A 437 8.96 -10.72 -16.78
CA ASP A 437 10.01 -10.98 -17.76
C ASP A 437 9.47 -10.89 -19.20
N CYS A 438 8.32 -11.52 -19.48
CA CYS A 438 7.69 -11.43 -20.81
C CYS A 438 7.32 -9.99 -21.19
N VAL A 439 6.80 -9.21 -20.24
CA VAL A 439 6.47 -7.81 -20.43
C VAL A 439 7.72 -6.98 -20.73
N SER A 440 8.82 -7.25 -20.02
CA SER A 440 10.11 -6.62 -20.29
C SER A 440 10.60 -6.94 -21.71
N ASP A 441 10.53 -8.21 -22.13
CA ASP A 441 10.97 -8.65 -23.45
C ASP A 441 10.17 -8.00 -24.59
N ILE A 442 8.83 -7.86 -24.43
CA ILE A 442 7.99 -7.13 -25.39
C ILE A 442 8.42 -5.66 -25.45
N GLY A 443 8.68 -5.06 -24.29
CA GLY A 443 9.16 -3.68 -24.19
C GLY A 443 10.50 -3.46 -24.89
N ILE A 444 11.45 -4.39 -24.73
CA ILE A 444 12.75 -4.37 -25.42
C ILE A 444 12.56 -4.50 -26.93
N PHE A 445 11.77 -5.49 -27.37
CA PHE A 445 11.46 -5.68 -28.79
C PHE A 445 10.85 -4.42 -29.42
N MET A 446 9.90 -3.79 -28.73
CA MET A 446 9.32 -2.52 -29.16
C MET A 446 10.34 -1.39 -29.21
N ALA A 447 11.17 -1.24 -28.17
CA ALA A 447 12.18 -0.19 -28.09
C ALA A 447 13.19 -0.28 -29.23
N GLU A 448 13.63 -1.48 -29.60
CA GLU A 448 14.54 -1.73 -30.72
C GLU A 448 13.91 -1.37 -32.07
N ARG A 449 12.62 -1.69 -32.27
CA ARG A 449 11.90 -1.41 -33.52
C ARG A 449 11.42 0.04 -33.65
N ALA A 450 11.12 0.70 -32.54
CA ALA A 450 10.62 2.07 -32.48
C ALA A 450 11.73 3.11 -32.17
N ASN A 451 12.96 2.66 -31.89
CA ASN A 451 14.09 3.50 -31.48
C ASN A 451 13.82 4.31 -30.18
N LEU A 452 13.01 3.77 -29.28
CA LEU A 452 12.56 4.38 -28.02
C LEU A 452 13.12 3.59 -26.82
N SER A 453 14.39 3.80 -26.46
CA SER A 453 15.02 3.13 -25.32
C SER A 453 15.25 4.07 -24.14
N ASN A 454 14.90 3.59 -22.93
CA ASN A 454 15.33 4.22 -21.69
C ASN A 454 16.85 4.17 -21.58
N LYS A 455 17.46 5.23 -21.06
CA LYS A 455 18.90 5.34 -20.83
C LYS A 455 19.13 5.92 -19.44
N VAL A 456 19.18 5.05 -18.44
CA VAL A 456 19.25 5.43 -17.02
C VAL A 456 20.54 4.90 -16.42
N MET A 457 21.57 5.75 -16.33
CA MET A 457 22.84 5.52 -15.60
C MET A 457 23.56 4.19 -15.91
N GLY A 458 23.23 3.52 -17.03
CA GLY A 458 23.79 2.22 -17.40
C GLY A 458 23.36 1.05 -16.51
N ILE A 459 22.30 1.18 -15.71
CA ILE A 459 21.83 0.11 -14.82
C ILE A 459 21.20 -1.06 -15.59
N SER A 460 21.11 -2.25 -14.99
CA SER A 460 20.34 -3.36 -15.58
C SER A 460 18.82 -3.13 -15.39
N GLY A 461 18.00 -3.79 -16.21
CA GLY A 461 16.53 -3.73 -16.08
C GLY A 461 15.92 -2.35 -16.38
N GLN A 462 16.51 -1.56 -17.30
CA GLN A 462 15.99 -0.24 -17.68
C GLN A 462 14.63 -0.32 -18.40
N GLY A 463 14.26 -1.49 -18.94
CA GLY A 463 12.94 -1.74 -19.54
C GLY A 463 11.78 -1.67 -18.53
N HIS A 464 12.07 -1.78 -17.23
CA HIS A 464 11.08 -1.65 -16.14
C HIS A 464 10.84 -0.19 -15.73
N ILE A 465 11.55 0.77 -16.30
CA ILE A 465 11.40 2.19 -15.96
C ILE A 465 10.37 2.81 -16.90
N ARG A 466 9.46 3.61 -16.34
CA ARG A 466 8.39 4.26 -17.09
C ARG A 466 8.26 5.72 -16.68
N GLY A 467 8.37 6.63 -17.65
CA GLY A 467 8.06 8.03 -17.42
C GLY A 467 6.57 8.27 -17.24
N ILE A 468 6.20 9.01 -16.19
CA ILE A 468 4.82 9.44 -15.91
C ILE A 468 4.61 10.87 -16.38
N ASN A 469 5.44 11.80 -15.86
CA ASN A 469 5.31 13.22 -16.15
C ASN A 469 6.53 13.68 -16.96
N PRO A 470 6.34 14.24 -18.16
CA PRO A 470 7.44 14.75 -18.97
C PRO A 470 8.05 16.00 -18.32
N GLY A 471 9.36 16.15 -18.50
CA GLY A 471 10.12 17.25 -17.91
C GLY A 471 11.63 17.02 -18.01
N TYR A 472 12.41 17.99 -17.55
CA TYR A 472 13.86 17.84 -17.43
C TYR A 472 14.40 18.61 -16.22
N ALA A 473 15.44 18.05 -15.62
CA ALA A 473 16.02 18.52 -14.38
C ALA A 473 17.53 18.28 -14.34
N LEU A 474 18.22 19.13 -13.58
CA LEU A 474 19.63 18.98 -13.24
C LEU A 474 19.73 19.21 -11.74
N GLY A 475 20.17 18.19 -11.01
CA GLY A 475 20.20 18.21 -9.54
C GLY A 475 21.06 17.08 -8.99
N GLU A 476 21.32 17.14 -7.68
CA GLU A 476 21.92 16.04 -6.94
C GLU A 476 20.89 14.91 -6.79
N LEU A 477 21.31 13.68 -7.07
CA LEU A 477 20.48 12.48 -6.91
C LEU A 477 20.46 12.05 -5.44
N VAL A 478 19.28 11.88 -4.87
CA VAL A 478 19.07 11.39 -3.49
C VAL A 478 18.23 10.12 -3.56
N VAL A 479 18.81 8.99 -3.15
CA VAL A 479 18.19 7.66 -3.22
C VAL A 479 17.93 7.14 -1.81
N VAL A 480 16.66 7.12 -1.42
CA VAL A 480 16.23 6.76 -0.06
C VAL A 480 15.08 5.77 -0.10
N ASN A 481 15.05 4.80 0.82
CA ASN A 481 13.95 3.82 0.83
C ASN A 481 12.62 4.48 1.25
N GLU A 482 12.64 5.28 2.32
CA GLU A 482 11.51 6.06 2.84
C GLU A 482 12.01 7.41 3.36
N ILE A 483 11.15 8.42 3.29
CA ILE A 483 11.38 9.76 3.83
C ILE A 483 10.44 9.92 5.03
N LEU A 484 10.98 10.26 6.20
CA LEU A 484 10.19 10.61 7.38
C LEU A 484 9.33 11.86 7.08
N GLU A 485 8.11 11.93 7.60
CA GLU A 485 7.16 13.04 7.32
C GLU A 485 7.74 14.44 7.61
N ASP A 486 8.73 14.54 8.51
CA ASP A 486 9.41 15.79 8.90
C ASP A 486 10.82 15.98 8.28
N ALA A 487 11.23 15.16 7.31
CA ALA A 487 12.56 15.30 6.72
C ALA A 487 12.70 16.61 5.91
N ASP A 488 13.86 17.25 6.00
CA ASP A 488 14.13 18.47 5.23
C ASP A 488 14.47 18.13 3.76
N ILE A 489 13.46 18.24 2.90
CA ILE A 489 13.55 17.97 1.46
C ILE A 489 13.93 19.26 0.72
N SER A 490 15.02 19.20 -0.05
CA SER A 490 15.55 20.32 -0.83
C SER A 490 14.93 20.38 -2.24
N GLY A 491 14.51 21.56 -2.67
CA GLY A 491 13.80 21.74 -3.95
C GLY A 491 14.67 21.58 -5.21
N ASP A 492 15.99 21.62 -5.09
CA ASP A 492 16.96 21.55 -6.19
C ASP A 492 17.49 20.13 -6.46
N LYS A 493 17.08 19.15 -5.65
CA LYS A 493 17.52 17.74 -5.76
C LYS A 493 16.52 16.86 -6.50
N ILE A 494 17.01 15.74 -7.01
CA ILE A 494 16.22 14.71 -7.69
C ILE A 494 16.09 13.53 -6.72
N TYR A 495 14.87 13.16 -6.37
CA TYR A 495 14.62 12.13 -5.36
C TYR A 495 14.15 10.82 -5.98
N VAL A 496 14.71 9.72 -5.47
CA VAL A 496 14.33 8.36 -5.82
C VAL A 496 13.93 7.60 -4.55
N PHE A 497 12.71 7.09 -4.49
CA PHE A 497 12.21 6.43 -3.28
C PHE A 497 11.20 5.32 -3.54
N ASN A 498 10.87 4.52 -2.52
CA ASN A 498 9.90 3.45 -2.65
C ASN A 498 8.48 4.00 -2.89
N ARG A 499 8.05 4.97 -2.07
CA ARG A 499 6.78 5.70 -2.19
C ARG A 499 6.99 7.20 -1.87
N PRO A 500 6.35 8.12 -2.60
CA PRO A 500 6.39 9.53 -2.23
C PRO A 500 5.64 9.76 -0.92
N PRO A 501 6.17 10.60 -0.01
CA PRO A 501 5.37 11.08 1.11
C PRO A 501 4.15 11.85 0.56
N ALA A 502 2.99 11.71 1.21
CA ALA A 502 1.76 12.37 0.78
C ALA A 502 1.93 13.90 0.68
N ASP A 503 2.86 14.44 1.49
CA ASP A 503 3.16 15.86 1.57
C ASP A 503 4.50 16.28 0.94
N LEU A 504 4.94 15.57 -0.11
CA LEU A 504 6.20 15.86 -0.79
C LEU A 504 6.27 17.32 -1.27
N LYS A 505 7.24 18.08 -0.75
CA LYS A 505 7.59 19.40 -1.26
C LYS A 505 8.06 19.27 -2.72
N PRO A 506 7.78 20.22 -3.61
CA PRO A 506 8.35 20.25 -4.95
C PRO A 506 9.86 20.14 -4.96
N VAL A 507 10.33 19.26 -5.83
CA VAL A 507 11.73 18.87 -6.03
C VAL A 507 12.06 18.99 -7.50
N ALA A 508 13.36 18.92 -7.84
CA ALA A 508 13.78 19.04 -9.23
C ALA A 508 13.32 17.84 -10.08
N GLY A 509 13.22 16.65 -9.50
CA GLY A 509 12.74 15.45 -10.19
C GLY A 509 12.35 14.34 -9.22
N ILE A 510 11.48 13.44 -9.68
CA ILE A 510 10.94 12.33 -8.88
C ILE A 510 11.12 11.01 -9.64
N ALA A 511 11.48 9.94 -8.93
CA ALA A 511 11.34 8.57 -9.42
C ALA A 511 10.93 7.61 -8.30
N THR A 512 9.97 6.71 -8.53
CA THR A 512 9.33 5.93 -7.46
C THR A 512 9.16 4.45 -7.79
N VAL A 513 9.19 3.55 -6.79
CA VAL A 513 8.90 2.12 -7.02
C VAL A 513 7.40 1.86 -7.23
N SER A 514 6.56 2.63 -6.54
CA SER A 514 5.12 2.62 -6.73
C SER A 514 4.64 4.00 -7.17
N GLU A 515 3.85 4.04 -8.25
CA GLU A 515 3.27 5.25 -8.84
C GLU A 515 2.41 6.06 -7.84
N GLY A 516 1.95 5.43 -6.76
CA GLY A 516 0.87 5.98 -5.94
C GLY A 516 -0.41 6.11 -6.79
N ASN A 517 -1.29 7.04 -6.41
CA ASN A 517 -2.44 7.39 -7.23
C ASN A 517 -2.08 8.50 -8.24
N MET A 518 -2.42 8.32 -9.51
CA MET A 518 -2.25 9.31 -10.59
C MET A 518 -2.93 10.66 -10.31
N VAL A 519 -4.00 10.68 -9.50
CA VAL A 519 -4.70 11.92 -9.09
C VAL A 519 -4.29 12.43 -7.70
N SER A 520 -3.25 11.84 -7.10
CA SER A 520 -2.71 12.34 -5.83
C SER A 520 -2.17 13.76 -5.97
N HIS A 521 -2.16 14.51 -4.87
CA HIS A 521 -1.62 15.88 -4.85
C HIS A 521 -0.20 15.97 -5.39
N VAL A 522 0.67 15.00 -5.06
CA VAL A 522 2.06 14.96 -5.53
C VAL A 522 2.11 14.79 -7.06
N GLN A 523 1.30 13.90 -7.63
CA GLN A 523 1.31 13.64 -9.08
C GLN A 523 0.75 14.81 -9.88
N LEU A 524 -0.35 15.42 -9.40
CA LEU A 524 -0.94 16.61 -10.02
C LEU A 524 0.03 17.81 -9.95
N LEU A 525 0.71 17.97 -8.82
CA LEU A 525 1.72 19.02 -8.61
C LEU A 525 2.92 18.83 -9.54
N ALA A 526 3.47 17.61 -9.61
CA ALA A 526 4.58 17.30 -10.49
C ALA A 526 4.25 17.60 -11.96
N ARG A 527 3.03 17.26 -12.39
CA ARG A 527 2.56 17.56 -13.75
C ARG A 527 2.42 19.06 -14.02
N ASN A 528 1.81 19.81 -13.11
CA ASN A 528 1.60 21.25 -13.27
C ASN A 528 2.92 22.03 -13.30
N LEU A 529 3.91 21.58 -12.54
CA LEU A 529 5.23 22.21 -12.46
C LEU A 529 6.24 21.70 -13.51
N GLY A 530 5.84 20.73 -14.34
CA GLY A 530 6.74 20.10 -15.33
C GLY A 530 7.92 19.36 -14.69
N ILE A 531 7.73 18.84 -13.47
CA ILE A 531 8.74 18.06 -12.76
C ILE A 531 8.81 16.68 -13.43
N PRO A 532 9.98 16.27 -13.97
CA PRO A 532 10.13 14.93 -14.54
C PRO A 532 9.84 13.87 -13.48
N ASN A 533 8.94 12.93 -13.80
CA ASN A 533 8.55 11.85 -12.91
C ASN A 533 8.59 10.48 -13.62
N ALA A 534 9.05 9.43 -12.93
CA ALA A 534 9.09 8.07 -13.45
C ALA A 534 8.80 7.00 -12.38
N VAL A 535 8.23 5.88 -12.79
CA VAL A 535 8.15 4.63 -12.00
C VAL A 535 9.34 3.76 -12.36
N LEU A 536 9.86 3.01 -11.38
CA LEU A 536 10.94 2.05 -11.55
C LEU A 536 10.71 0.81 -10.69
N SER A 537 11.50 -0.25 -10.88
CA SER A 537 11.41 -1.44 -10.02
C SER A 537 12.20 -1.26 -8.72
N ALA A 538 11.89 -2.05 -7.68
CA ALA A 538 12.69 -2.08 -6.45
C ALA A 538 14.18 -2.41 -6.72
N GLN A 539 14.46 -3.23 -7.74
CA GLN A 539 15.82 -3.52 -8.18
C GLN A 539 16.50 -2.30 -8.79
N ASN A 540 15.79 -1.48 -9.58
CA ASN A 540 16.34 -0.24 -10.12
C ASN A 540 16.64 0.77 -9.00
N LEU A 541 15.75 0.87 -7.99
CA LEU A 541 15.98 1.71 -6.81
C LEU A 541 17.30 1.31 -6.12
N GLU A 542 17.50 0.02 -5.88
CA GLU A 542 18.72 -0.48 -5.25
C GLU A 542 19.96 -0.22 -6.11
N ALA A 543 19.87 -0.41 -7.43
CA ALA A 543 20.97 -0.13 -8.36
C ALA A 543 21.34 1.36 -8.40
N LEU A 544 20.37 2.26 -8.27
CA LEU A 544 20.59 3.71 -8.29
C LEU A 544 21.30 4.22 -7.04
N LYS A 545 21.29 3.48 -5.92
CA LYS A 545 22.03 3.85 -4.69
C LYS A 545 23.52 4.05 -4.93
N ALA A 546 24.12 3.36 -5.91
CA ALA A 546 25.53 3.56 -6.29
C ALA A 546 25.83 4.95 -6.87
N PHE A 547 24.79 5.74 -7.19
CA PHE A 547 24.89 7.08 -7.74
C PHE A 547 24.33 8.15 -6.78
N ASP A 548 23.97 7.78 -5.55
CA ASP A 548 23.53 8.71 -4.52
C ASP A 548 24.57 9.82 -4.27
N GLY A 549 24.10 11.04 -4.07
CA GLY A 549 24.92 12.25 -3.90
C GLY A 549 25.57 12.79 -5.19
N LYS A 550 25.38 12.16 -6.36
CA LYS A 550 25.95 12.63 -7.62
C LYS A 550 25.03 13.60 -8.34
N LYS A 551 25.61 14.59 -9.03
CA LYS A 551 24.86 15.52 -9.88
C LYS A 551 24.50 14.86 -11.22
N VAL A 552 23.20 14.79 -11.53
CA VAL A 552 22.68 14.08 -12.70
C VAL A 552 21.76 14.97 -13.53
N PHE A 553 21.79 14.77 -14.84
CA PHE A 553 20.75 15.22 -15.76
C PHE A 553 19.68 14.16 -15.84
N TYR A 554 18.43 14.56 -15.65
CA TYR A 554 17.27 13.69 -15.65
C TYR A 554 16.18 14.27 -16.55
N ALA A 555 15.65 13.46 -17.46
CA ALA A 555 14.61 13.87 -18.39
C ALA A 555 13.63 12.74 -18.66
N VAL A 556 12.37 13.12 -18.84
CA VAL A 556 11.26 12.23 -19.18
C VAL A 556 10.56 12.80 -20.41
N SER A 557 10.37 11.96 -21.43
CA SER A 557 9.71 12.35 -22.68
C SER A 557 8.19 12.27 -22.56
N ASN A 558 7.47 12.92 -23.49
CA ASN A 558 6.00 12.81 -23.57
C ASN A 558 5.52 11.36 -23.83
N LYS A 559 6.39 10.50 -24.39
CA LYS A 559 6.10 9.09 -24.63
C LYS A 559 6.59 8.18 -23.50
N GLY A 560 6.96 8.74 -22.34
CA GLY A 560 7.37 7.98 -21.16
C GLY A 560 8.78 7.41 -21.21
N THR A 561 9.61 7.83 -22.17
CA THR A 561 11.03 7.42 -22.21
C THR A 561 11.83 8.21 -21.19
N VAL A 562 12.68 7.53 -20.43
CA VAL A 562 13.46 8.11 -19.34
C VAL A 562 14.94 8.14 -19.69
N LEU A 563 15.55 9.31 -19.52
CA LEU A 563 16.98 9.55 -19.69
C LEU A 563 17.55 10.08 -18.37
N MET A 564 18.53 9.38 -17.80
CA MET A 564 19.30 9.83 -16.65
C MET A 564 20.78 9.56 -16.87
N LYS A 565 21.62 10.58 -16.73
CA LYS A 565 23.07 10.48 -16.91
C LYS A 565 23.83 11.45 -16.01
N PRO A 566 25.11 11.17 -15.67
CA PRO A 566 25.94 12.13 -14.95
C PRO A 566 25.98 13.48 -15.66
N ALA A 567 25.97 14.59 -14.89
CA ALA A 567 25.98 15.94 -15.45
C ALA A 567 27.18 16.20 -16.39
N GLU A 568 28.30 15.53 -16.16
CA GLU A 568 29.52 15.59 -16.97
C GLU A 568 29.31 15.05 -18.40
N GLN A 569 28.35 14.15 -18.59
CA GLN A 569 28.04 13.50 -19.87
C GLN A 569 26.91 14.22 -20.64
N MET A 570 26.50 15.42 -20.19
CA MET A 570 25.53 16.23 -20.91
C MET A 570 26.11 16.76 -22.23
N THR A 571 25.31 16.68 -23.29
CA THR A 571 25.58 17.30 -24.58
C THR A 571 25.46 18.83 -24.48
N ASP A 572 26.02 19.55 -25.44
CA ASP A 572 25.94 21.02 -25.48
C ASP A 572 24.51 21.52 -25.61
N ALA A 573 23.65 20.78 -26.32
CA ALA A 573 22.22 21.09 -26.41
C ALA A 573 21.53 20.99 -25.04
N GLU A 574 21.83 19.94 -24.26
CA GLU A 574 21.29 19.77 -22.91
C GLU A 574 21.83 20.81 -21.93
N LYS A 575 23.11 21.18 -22.03
CA LYS A 575 23.70 22.25 -21.21
C LYS A 575 23.02 23.60 -21.49
N LYS A 576 22.69 23.89 -22.76
CA LYS A 576 21.97 25.10 -23.14
C LYS A 576 20.57 25.21 -22.52
N LEU A 577 19.90 24.09 -22.23
CA LEU A 577 18.60 24.08 -21.53
C LEU A 577 18.67 24.76 -20.16
N PHE A 578 19.83 24.69 -19.49
CA PHE A 578 20.05 25.28 -18.17
C PHE A 578 20.84 26.58 -18.21
N ALA A 579 21.56 26.87 -19.30
CA ALA A 579 22.26 28.14 -19.50
C ALA A 579 21.31 29.34 -19.62
N ALA A 580 20.06 29.11 -20.05
CA ALA A 580 19.01 30.13 -20.12
C ALA A 580 18.34 30.44 -18.76
N ARG A 581 18.73 29.76 -17.66
CA ARG A 581 18.22 30.05 -16.31
C ARG A 581 18.90 31.29 -15.68
N GLN A 582 18.80 32.44 -16.34
CA GLN A 582 18.19 33.56 -15.61
C GLN A 582 16.70 33.38 -15.84
N ARG A 583 16.10 32.35 -15.20
CA ARG A 583 14.67 32.43 -14.94
C ARG A 583 14.58 33.67 -14.08
N SER A 584 13.93 34.70 -14.60
CA SER A 584 13.50 35.80 -13.77
C SER A 584 12.89 35.18 -12.53
N GLU A 585 13.47 35.47 -11.36
CA GLU A 585 12.68 35.58 -10.15
C GLU A 585 11.73 36.77 -10.41
N GLU A 586 10.77 36.58 -11.31
CA GLU A 586 9.69 37.51 -11.55
C GLU A 586 8.83 37.42 -10.30
N LYS A 587 9.25 38.14 -9.26
CA LYS A 587 8.50 38.29 -8.03
C LYS A 587 7.10 38.72 -8.41
N ILE A 588 6.12 37.93 -8.01
CA ILE A 588 4.73 38.13 -8.38
C ILE A 588 4.19 39.28 -7.51
N THR A 589 3.36 40.15 -8.09
CA THR A 589 2.69 41.20 -7.31
C THR A 589 1.22 40.87 -7.20
N VAL A 590 0.69 40.83 -5.98
CA VAL A 590 -0.75 40.65 -5.75
C VAL A 590 -1.49 41.89 -6.28
N PRO A 591 -2.49 41.74 -7.15
CA PRO A 591 -3.22 42.87 -7.74
C PRO A 591 -4.23 43.47 -6.75
N VAL A 592 -3.73 44.24 -5.78
CA VAL A 592 -4.52 44.83 -4.68
C VAL A 592 -5.72 45.67 -5.15
N HIS A 593 -5.63 46.30 -6.32
CA HIS A 593 -6.71 47.12 -6.89
C HIS A 593 -7.96 46.31 -7.30
N ARG A 594 -7.83 44.99 -7.46
CA ARG A 594 -8.95 44.10 -7.77
C ARG A 594 -9.66 43.58 -6.53
N ILE A 595 -9.03 43.65 -5.36
CA ILE A 595 -9.53 43.04 -4.14
C ILE A 595 -10.58 43.95 -3.51
N ASN A 596 -11.78 43.42 -3.28
CA ASN A 596 -12.84 44.12 -2.56
C ASN A 596 -12.84 43.72 -1.08
N LEU A 597 -12.08 44.47 -0.28
CA LEU A 597 -12.01 44.30 1.17
C LEU A 597 -13.17 44.95 1.94
N LYS A 598 -14.12 45.61 1.25
CA LYS A 598 -15.28 46.25 1.90
C LYS A 598 -16.40 45.27 2.22
N GLN A 599 -16.36 44.07 1.64
CA GLN A 599 -17.37 43.05 1.90
C GLN A 599 -17.13 42.39 3.26
N ASN A 600 -17.96 42.77 4.23
CA ASN A 600 -17.79 42.42 5.65
C ASN A 600 -18.90 41.52 6.19
N LYS A 601 -19.62 40.83 5.30
CA LYS A 601 -20.64 39.83 5.63
C LYS A 601 -20.39 38.53 4.89
N THR A 602 -20.80 37.43 5.49
CA THR A 602 -20.80 36.11 4.86
C THR A 602 -21.66 36.12 3.61
N LEU A 603 -21.29 35.29 2.64
CA LEU A 603 -21.94 35.19 1.33
C LEU A 603 -22.41 33.77 1.08
N SER A 604 -23.68 33.61 0.72
CA SER A 604 -24.20 32.32 0.24
C SER A 604 -23.49 31.88 -1.03
N LEU A 605 -23.21 30.59 -1.17
CA LEU A 605 -22.74 30.01 -2.44
C LEU A 605 -23.71 30.26 -3.61
N ARG A 606 -24.99 30.47 -3.32
CA ARG A 606 -26.01 30.80 -4.33
C ARG A 606 -25.89 32.22 -4.90
N ASN A 607 -25.05 33.07 -4.28
CA ASN A 607 -24.93 34.48 -4.63
C ASN A 607 -23.50 34.86 -5.09
N ILE A 608 -22.65 33.87 -5.37
CA ILE A 608 -21.29 34.08 -5.87
C ILE A 608 -21.02 33.18 -7.08
N ASP A 609 -20.13 33.64 -7.95
CA ASP A 609 -19.73 32.93 -9.16
C ASP A 609 -18.21 33.07 -9.40
N ALA A 610 -17.73 32.48 -10.49
CA ALA A 610 -16.30 32.47 -10.81
C ALA A 610 -15.69 33.87 -11.03
N SER A 611 -16.51 34.89 -11.35
CA SER A 611 -16.03 36.27 -11.54
C SER A 611 -15.55 36.92 -10.25
N GLN A 612 -15.96 36.39 -9.09
CA GLN A 612 -15.57 36.90 -7.77
C GLN A 612 -14.23 36.35 -7.28
N SER A 613 -13.59 35.45 -8.04
CA SER A 613 -12.30 34.86 -7.69
C SER A 613 -11.19 35.91 -7.62
N GLY A 614 -10.46 35.93 -6.50
CA GLY A 614 -9.42 36.92 -6.22
C GLY A 614 -9.93 38.33 -5.91
N ILE A 615 -11.25 38.57 -5.98
CA ILE A 615 -11.89 39.86 -5.69
C ILE A 615 -12.44 39.85 -4.26
N ILE A 616 -13.37 38.95 -3.96
CA ILE A 616 -14.05 38.86 -2.64
C ILE A 616 -13.65 37.60 -1.88
N CYS A 617 -13.40 36.51 -2.61
CA CYS A 617 -12.98 35.22 -2.09
C CYS A 617 -12.03 34.54 -3.07
N GLY A 618 -11.39 33.45 -2.66
CA GLY A 618 -10.50 32.70 -3.53
C GLY A 618 -11.24 31.83 -4.56
N PRO A 619 -10.49 31.14 -5.44
CA PRO A 619 -11.05 30.35 -6.52
C PRO A 619 -11.86 29.14 -6.09
N LYS A 620 -11.57 28.51 -4.95
CA LYS A 620 -12.33 27.31 -4.55
C LYS A 620 -13.77 27.68 -4.24
N ALA A 621 -13.95 28.75 -3.47
CA ALA A 621 -15.25 29.32 -3.16
C ALA A 621 -15.97 29.82 -4.41
N ALA A 622 -15.30 30.62 -5.24
CA ALA A 622 -15.88 31.21 -6.45
C ALA A 622 -16.32 30.15 -7.47
N ASN A 623 -15.48 29.15 -7.74
CA ASN A 623 -15.81 28.07 -8.67
C ASN A 623 -16.89 27.13 -8.11
N LEU A 624 -16.89 26.85 -6.80
CA LEU A 624 -17.98 26.06 -6.21
C LEU A 624 -19.32 26.81 -6.26
N GLY A 625 -19.31 28.13 -6.06
CA GLY A 625 -20.50 28.97 -6.25
C GLY A 625 -21.00 28.95 -7.69
N GLN A 626 -20.11 29.05 -8.68
CA GLN A 626 -20.44 28.88 -10.09
C GLN A 626 -21.12 27.51 -10.36
N LEU A 627 -20.59 26.44 -9.79
CA LEU A 627 -21.19 25.11 -9.91
C LEU A 627 -22.55 25.04 -9.20
N LYS A 628 -22.72 25.67 -8.03
CA LYS A 628 -24.00 25.75 -7.31
C LYS A 628 -25.06 26.53 -8.11
N LEU A 629 -24.68 27.55 -8.85
CA LEU A 629 -25.58 28.28 -9.75
C LEU A 629 -26.01 27.41 -10.95
N MET A 630 -25.08 26.65 -11.53
CA MET A 630 -25.35 25.79 -12.69
C MET A 630 -26.12 24.51 -12.33
N PHE A 631 -25.83 23.94 -11.16
CA PHE A 631 -26.34 22.65 -10.70
C PHE A 631 -26.85 22.74 -9.25
N PRO A 632 -27.90 23.53 -8.99
CA PRO A 632 -28.34 23.88 -7.64
C PRO A 632 -28.72 22.69 -6.76
N GLU A 633 -29.21 21.61 -7.35
CA GLU A 633 -29.63 20.40 -6.62
C GLU A 633 -28.51 19.36 -6.48
N HIS A 634 -27.39 19.52 -7.19
CA HIS A 634 -26.29 18.54 -7.21
C HIS A 634 -25.01 19.04 -6.53
N VAL A 635 -24.99 20.29 -6.10
CA VAL A 635 -23.88 20.91 -5.36
C VAL A 635 -24.38 21.28 -3.98
N VAL A 636 -23.62 20.96 -2.93
CA VAL A 636 -23.98 21.26 -1.54
C VAL A 636 -24.24 22.75 -1.34
N ASP A 637 -25.19 23.07 -0.46
CA ASP A 637 -25.31 24.43 0.05
C ASP A 637 -24.14 24.77 0.97
N GLY A 638 -23.88 26.06 1.14
CA GLY A 638 -22.75 26.56 1.89
C GLY A 638 -22.64 28.06 1.80
N PHE A 639 -21.64 28.59 2.49
CA PHE A 639 -21.36 30.02 2.49
C PHE A 639 -19.86 30.29 2.62
N VAL A 640 -19.48 31.53 2.37
CA VAL A 640 -18.10 31.98 2.32
C VAL A 640 -17.89 33.10 3.33
N ILE A 641 -16.77 33.02 4.04
CA ILE A 641 -16.22 34.11 4.86
C ILE A 641 -15.22 34.87 3.96
N PRO A 642 -15.55 36.07 3.47
CA PRO A 642 -14.77 36.79 2.47
C PRO A 642 -13.52 37.47 3.06
N PHE A 643 -12.63 37.94 2.17
CA PHE A 643 -11.38 38.62 2.54
C PHE A 643 -11.59 39.83 3.46
N GLY A 644 -12.67 40.59 3.26
CA GLY A 644 -12.98 41.78 4.07
C GLY A 644 -13.24 41.47 5.55
N ILE A 645 -13.84 40.32 5.86
CA ILE A 645 -14.01 39.89 7.26
C ILE A 645 -12.66 39.62 7.91
N PHE A 646 -11.76 38.89 7.24
CA PHE A 646 -10.41 38.69 7.75
C PHE A 646 -9.68 40.02 7.95
N LYS A 647 -9.71 40.90 6.94
CA LYS A 647 -9.08 42.23 6.99
C LYS A 647 -9.53 43.03 8.22
N ARG A 648 -10.84 43.12 8.46
CA ARG A 648 -11.41 43.82 9.62
C ARG A 648 -10.95 43.24 10.95
N HIS A 649 -10.79 41.91 11.04
CA HIS A 649 -10.25 41.26 12.23
C HIS A 649 -8.75 41.53 12.40
N PHE A 650 -8.01 41.64 11.30
CA PHE A 650 -6.57 41.91 11.27
C PHE A 650 -6.21 43.37 11.61
N GLU A 651 -7.17 44.29 11.46
CA GLU A 651 -7.05 45.68 11.90
C GLU A 651 -7.26 45.86 13.42
N GLN A 652 -7.70 44.82 14.14
CA GLN A 652 -7.82 44.88 15.59
C GLN A 652 -6.46 45.00 16.27
N ILE A 653 -6.43 45.70 17.41
CA ILE A 653 -5.26 45.73 18.30
C ILE A 653 -5.05 44.35 18.92
N ILE A 654 -3.79 43.88 18.92
CA ILE A 654 -3.43 42.60 19.53
C ILE A 654 -3.63 42.72 21.06
N PRO A 655 -4.37 41.82 21.72
CA PRO A 655 -4.53 41.87 23.16
C PRO A 655 -3.19 41.88 23.90
N GLY A 656 -2.97 42.92 24.72
CA GLY A 656 -1.73 43.11 25.47
C GLY A 656 -0.60 43.80 24.69
N ARG A 657 -0.87 44.38 23.52
CA ARG A 657 0.06 45.24 22.76
C ARG A 657 -0.64 46.52 22.28
N ASP A 658 0.15 47.48 21.82
CA ASP A 658 -0.33 48.77 21.27
C ASP A 658 -0.40 48.80 19.73
N ILE A 659 -0.18 47.67 19.07
CA ILE A 659 -0.17 47.54 17.61
C ILE A 659 -1.23 46.52 17.16
N SER A 660 -1.74 46.72 15.95
CA SER A 660 -2.64 45.77 15.28
C SER A 660 -1.91 44.57 14.69
N TYR A 661 -2.66 43.53 14.33
CA TYR A 661 -2.10 42.36 13.63
C TYR A 661 -1.50 42.75 12.27
N GLN A 662 -2.15 43.68 11.57
CA GLN A 662 -1.66 44.20 10.31
C GLN A 662 -0.34 44.97 10.47
N GLU A 663 -0.27 45.90 11.43
CA GLU A 663 0.96 46.66 11.69
C GLU A 663 2.11 45.74 12.07
N LEU A 664 1.84 44.71 12.88
CA LEU A 664 2.83 43.68 13.18
C LEU A 664 3.32 43.00 11.89
N LEU A 665 2.42 42.51 11.04
CA LEU A 665 2.79 41.83 9.79
C LEU A 665 3.60 42.75 8.86
N THR A 666 3.18 44.00 8.68
CA THR A 666 3.89 44.99 7.86
C THR A 666 5.30 45.25 8.42
N SER A 667 5.44 45.44 9.74
CA SER A 667 6.74 45.69 10.37
C SER A 667 7.73 44.53 10.21
N VAL A 668 7.24 43.28 10.14
CA VAL A 668 8.09 42.09 9.90
C VAL A 668 8.69 42.15 8.51
N PHE A 669 7.91 42.52 7.50
CA PHE A 669 8.41 42.61 6.12
C PHE A 669 9.30 43.82 5.90
N GLU A 670 8.98 44.98 6.49
CA GLU A 670 9.85 46.15 6.46
C GLU A 670 11.23 45.85 7.08
N GLN A 671 11.27 45.12 8.21
CA GLN A 671 12.53 44.67 8.81
C GLN A 671 13.27 43.66 7.93
N ALA A 672 12.55 42.72 7.31
CA ALA A 672 13.14 41.77 6.38
C ALA A 672 13.79 42.47 5.18
N ASP A 673 13.16 43.52 4.66
CA ASP A 673 13.72 44.33 3.57
C ASP A 673 14.94 45.15 4.03
N SER A 674 14.91 45.73 5.24
CA SER A 674 16.10 46.38 5.83
C SER A 674 17.27 45.40 5.96
N MET A 675 17.02 44.17 6.42
CA MET A 675 18.05 43.12 6.50
C MET A 675 18.63 42.77 5.12
N ARG A 676 17.80 42.74 4.06
CA ARG A 676 18.26 42.55 2.68
C ARG A 676 19.16 43.70 2.22
N GLU A 677 18.77 44.93 2.51
CA GLU A 677 19.57 46.12 2.18
C GLU A 677 20.92 46.14 2.92
N GLU A 678 20.96 45.59 4.14
CA GLU A 678 22.18 45.39 4.94
C GLU A 678 23.07 44.23 4.44
N GLY A 679 22.66 43.51 3.39
CA GLY A 679 23.45 42.43 2.79
C GLY A 679 23.41 41.11 3.57
N LYS A 680 22.40 40.91 4.43
CA LYS A 680 22.18 39.63 5.13
C LYS A 680 21.83 38.53 4.14
N ASN A 681 22.21 37.29 4.47
CA ASN A 681 21.85 36.11 3.68
C ASN A 681 20.32 35.86 3.79
N GLU A 682 19.68 35.48 2.69
CA GLU A 682 18.25 35.11 2.65
C GLU A 682 17.86 34.02 3.67
N ASN A 683 18.76 33.10 4.02
CA ASN A 683 18.46 32.12 5.07
C ASN A 683 18.30 32.78 6.45
N GLU A 684 19.13 33.79 6.77
CA GLU A 684 19.00 34.54 8.04
C GLU A 684 17.70 35.36 8.06
N ILE A 685 17.29 35.88 6.91
CA ILE A 685 16.04 36.63 6.75
C ILE A 685 14.82 35.71 6.89
N ASP A 686 14.85 34.55 6.22
CA ASP A 686 13.81 33.53 6.33
C ASP A 686 13.65 33.10 7.81
N ASP A 687 14.74 32.80 8.51
CA ASP A 687 14.70 32.40 9.92
C ASP A 687 14.07 33.48 10.82
N PHE A 688 14.41 34.76 10.58
CA PHE A 688 13.78 35.88 11.27
C PHE A 688 12.28 35.96 11.01
N VAL A 689 11.86 35.94 9.74
CA VAL A 689 10.44 36.04 9.36
C VAL A 689 9.65 34.87 9.94
N LEU A 690 10.18 33.66 9.89
CA LEU A 690 9.54 32.47 10.43
C LEU A 690 9.36 32.54 11.95
N ALA A 691 10.32 33.08 12.69
CA ALA A 691 10.19 33.30 14.12
C ALA A 691 9.08 34.33 14.46
N GLN A 692 8.99 35.41 13.69
CA GLN A 692 7.93 36.41 13.86
C GLN A 692 6.55 35.84 13.47
N PHE A 693 6.50 35.04 12.41
CA PHE A 693 5.28 34.38 11.95
C PHE A 693 4.75 33.38 12.96
N GLU A 694 5.62 32.64 13.64
CA GLU A 694 5.18 31.75 14.72
C GLU A 694 4.48 32.54 15.83
N SER A 695 5.04 33.69 16.23
CA SER A 695 4.41 34.59 17.21
C SER A 695 3.06 35.13 16.70
N LEU A 696 3.01 35.61 15.45
CA LEU A 696 1.80 36.11 14.81
C LEU A 696 0.69 35.04 14.78
N ARG A 697 1.03 33.79 14.46
CA ARG A 697 0.08 32.67 14.46
C ARG A 697 -0.52 32.43 15.83
N GLN A 698 0.28 32.46 16.90
CA GLN A 698 -0.24 32.32 18.26
C GLN A 698 -1.22 33.46 18.60
N TYR A 699 -0.90 34.69 18.22
CA TYR A 699 -1.81 35.82 18.40
C TYR A 699 -3.11 35.68 17.61
N ILE A 700 -3.07 35.18 16.37
CA ILE A 700 -4.26 34.96 15.54
C ILE A 700 -5.14 33.88 16.20
N LYS A 701 -4.52 32.80 16.71
CA LYS A 701 -5.25 31.71 17.39
C LYS A 701 -5.96 32.17 18.67
N SER A 702 -5.38 33.13 19.39
CA SER A 702 -5.99 33.74 20.58
C SER A 702 -6.85 34.97 20.29
N MET A 703 -7.01 35.35 19.02
CA MET A 703 -7.71 36.58 18.62
C MET A 703 -9.18 36.59 19.10
N PRO A 704 -9.69 37.69 19.67
CA PRO A 704 -11.12 37.86 19.90
C PRO A 704 -11.83 38.05 18.55
N LEU A 705 -12.88 37.25 18.32
CA LEU A 705 -13.73 37.41 17.14
C LEU A 705 -14.75 38.52 17.40
N LEU A 706 -15.00 39.35 16.40
CA LEU A 706 -15.93 40.47 16.51
C LEU A 706 -17.37 39.98 16.76
N PRO A 707 -18.13 40.56 17.72
CA PRO A 707 -19.49 40.11 18.04
C PRO A 707 -20.43 40.11 16.83
N GLU A 708 -20.32 41.12 15.96
CA GLU A 708 -21.11 41.21 14.73
C GLU A 708 -20.81 40.07 13.75
N PHE A 709 -19.57 39.59 13.71
CA PHE A 709 -19.18 38.46 12.87
C PHE A 709 -19.70 37.14 13.43
N ILE A 710 -19.66 36.96 14.75
CA ILE A 710 -20.25 35.78 15.40
C ILE A 710 -21.76 35.70 15.11
N ALA A 711 -22.48 36.82 15.21
CA ALA A 711 -23.90 36.86 14.87
C ALA A 711 -24.16 36.57 13.37
N ASP A 712 -23.33 37.12 12.49
CA ASP A 712 -23.45 36.90 11.04
C ASP A 712 -23.20 35.43 10.65
N ILE A 713 -22.18 34.78 11.21
CA ILE A 713 -21.92 33.37 10.93
C ILE A 713 -23.01 32.46 11.49
N GLU A 714 -23.49 32.70 12.72
CA GLU A 714 -24.60 31.94 13.30
C GLU A 714 -25.87 32.03 12.44
N LYS A 715 -26.14 33.23 11.92
CA LYS A 715 -27.22 33.45 10.97
C LYS A 715 -26.99 32.70 9.65
N ALA A 716 -25.76 32.74 9.11
CA ALA A 716 -25.42 32.05 7.87
C ALA A 716 -25.58 30.53 7.96
N PHE A 717 -25.28 29.92 9.12
CA PHE A 717 -25.55 28.50 9.38
C PHE A 717 -27.04 28.17 9.22
N ILE A 718 -27.93 28.98 9.81
CA ILE A 718 -29.38 28.75 9.72
C ILE A 718 -29.87 28.97 8.28
N GLU A 719 -29.49 30.08 7.65
CA GLU A 719 -30.01 30.47 6.33
C GLU A 719 -29.50 29.58 5.19
N ASN A 720 -28.25 29.11 5.26
CA ASN A 720 -27.62 28.34 4.18
C ASN A 720 -27.56 26.84 4.45
N LEU A 721 -27.47 26.41 5.72
CA LEU A 721 -27.33 24.99 6.08
C LEU A 721 -28.57 24.43 6.78
N GLY A 722 -29.57 25.28 7.08
CA GLY A 722 -30.84 24.89 7.70
C GLY A 722 -30.73 24.42 9.16
N LYS A 723 -29.56 24.56 9.79
CA LYS A 723 -29.28 24.10 11.16
C LYS A 723 -28.44 25.11 11.91
N SER A 724 -28.51 25.10 13.24
CA SER A 724 -27.70 25.99 14.07
C SER A 724 -26.24 25.56 14.07
N MET A 725 -25.32 26.52 14.23
CA MET A 725 -23.91 26.23 14.45
C MET A 725 -23.73 25.35 15.70
N GLY A 726 -23.09 24.18 15.57
CA GLY A 726 -23.05 23.17 16.63
C GLY A 726 -23.87 21.90 16.33
N GLU A 727 -24.85 21.98 15.43
CA GLU A 727 -25.79 20.87 15.16
C GLU A 727 -25.46 20.09 13.87
N ILE A 728 -24.67 20.69 12.98
CA ILE A 728 -24.24 20.11 11.71
C ILE A 728 -22.71 20.12 11.62
N PRO A 729 -22.08 19.01 11.23
CA PRO A 729 -20.65 19.01 10.98
C PRO A 729 -20.35 19.69 9.64
N VAL A 730 -19.28 20.49 9.61
CA VAL A 730 -18.88 21.27 8.43
C VAL A 730 -17.39 21.11 8.13
N PHE A 731 -17.03 21.28 6.86
CA PHE A 731 -15.66 21.52 6.43
C PHE A 731 -15.35 23.01 6.44
N LEU A 732 -14.19 23.39 6.98
CA LEU A 732 -13.64 24.73 6.84
C LEU A 732 -12.46 24.65 5.87
N ARG A 733 -12.66 25.09 4.63
CA ARG A 733 -11.66 25.00 3.57
C ARG A 733 -11.00 26.36 3.37
N SER A 734 -9.69 26.43 3.60
CA SER A 734 -8.92 27.64 3.31
C SER A 734 -8.85 27.91 1.81
N ASP A 735 -8.91 29.18 1.45
CA ASP A 735 -8.86 29.69 0.10
C ASP A 735 -8.19 31.09 0.12
N THR A 736 -7.41 31.46 -0.89
CA THR A 736 -6.64 32.72 -0.87
C THR A 736 -6.78 33.51 -2.17
N ASN A 737 -6.56 34.82 -2.09
CA ASN A 737 -6.59 35.73 -3.25
C ASN A 737 -5.45 35.51 -4.28
N MET A 738 -4.55 34.56 -4.01
CA MET A 738 -3.37 34.30 -4.84
C MET A 738 -3.50 33.08 -5.75
N GLU A 739 -4.46 32.20 -5.50
CA GLU A 739 -4.48 30.86 -6.10
C GLU A 739 -4.66 30.84 -7.62
N ASP A 740 -5.20 31.91 -8.21
CA ASP A 740 -5.39 32.08 -9.66
C ASP A 740 -4.29 32.92 -10.33
N LEU A 741 -3.25 33.34 -9.61
CA LEU A 741 -2.16 34.10 -10.21
C LEU A 741 -1.41 33.24 -11.22
N LYS A 742 -1.16 33.83 -12.39
CA LYS A 742 -0.37 33.20 -13.44
C LYS A 742 0.97 32.75 -12.85
N ASP A 743 1.33 31.48 -13.10
CA ASP A 743 2.55 30.83 -12.61
C ASP A 743 2.59 30.50 -11.09
N PHE A 744 1.46 30.60 -10.37
CA PHE A 744 1.32 30.13 -8.98
C PHE A 744 0.29 28.99 -8.84
N THR A 745 0.55 28.02 -7.96
CA THR A 745 -0.39 26.95 -7.61
C THR A 745 -0.49 26.78 -6.09
N GLY A 746 -1.71 26.83 -5.55
CA GLY A 746 -1.99 26.64 -4.12
C GLY A 746 -2.19 25.18 -3.68
N ALA A 747 -1.98 24.21 -4.58
CA ALA A 747 -2.22 22.80 -4.28
C ALA A 747 -1.37 22.32 -3.10
N GLY A 748 -2.01 21.74 -2.08
CA GLY A 748 -1.32 21.26 -0.86
C GLY A 748 -0.92 22.34 0.15
N LEU A 749 -1.18 23.63 -0.11
CA LEU A 749 -0.77 24.74 0.77
C LEU A 749 -1.90 25.30 1.66
N ASN A 750 -3.11 24.75 1.54
CA ASN A 750 -4.29 25.22 2.25
C ASN A 750 -4.67 24.27 3.38
N LEU A 751 -4.89 24.83 4.56
CA LEU A 751 -5.46 24.09 5.67
C LEU A 751 -6.94 23.79 5.38
N THR A 752 -7.35 22.55 5.58
CA THR A 752 -8.76 22.15 5.65
C THR A 752 -9.01 21.55 7.02
N ILE A 753 -9.99 22.09 7.75
CA ILE A 753 -10.49 21.46 8.98
C ILE A 753 -11.62 20.52 8.59
N PHE A 754 -11.43 19.23 8.87
CA PHE A 754 -12.31 18.15 8.43
C PHE A 754 -13.48 17.95 9.40
N ASN A 755 -14.70 17.97 8.85
CA ASN A 755 -15.93 17.51 9.49
C ASN A 755 -16.13 17.97 10.96
N VAL A 756 -15.97 19.27 11.25
CA VAL A 756 -16.08 19.81 12.61
C VAL A 756 -17.52 20.21 12.94
N LYS A 757 -18.04 19.73 14.08
CA LYS A 757 -19.41 20.01 14.52
C LYS A 757 -19.50 21.04 15.65
N ASP A 758 -18.68 20.89 16.68
CA ASP A 758 -18.77 21.70 17.88
C ASP A 758 -18.56 23.19 17.60
N ARG A 759 -19.41 24.04 18.19
CA ARG A 759 -19.40 25.50 17.98
C ARG A 759 -18.04 26.13 18.32
N VAL A 760 -17.45 25.75 19.45
CA VAL A 760 -16.17 26.31 19.90
C VAL A 760 -15.05 25.88 18.96
N LYS A 761 -15.05 24.61 18.54
CA LYS A 761 -14.10 24.09 17.55
C LYS A 761 -14.25 24.74 16.17
N ILE A 762 -15.46 25.06 15.71
CA ILE A 762 -15.68 25.79 14.45
C ILE A 762 -15.04 27.18 14.52
N LEU A 763 -15.32 27.93 15.59
CA LEU A 763 -14.76 29.27 15.77
C LEU A 763 -13.24 29.24 15.91
N GLN A 764 -12.69 28.22 16.58
CA GLN A 764 -11.24 28.03 16.65
C GLN A 764 -10.66 27.66 15.28
N GLY A 765 -11.33 26.77 14.53
CA GLY A 765 -10.91 26.36 13.20
C GLY A 765 -10.85 27.51 12.20
N ILE A 766 -11.74 28.51 12.31
CA ILE A 766 -11.67 29.76 11.52
C ILE A 766 -10.35 30.50 11.79
N LYS A 767 -9.95 30.63 13.06
CA LYS A 767 -8.68 31.26 13.44
C LYS A 767 -7.47 30.44 12.99
N ASP A 768 -7.56 29.12 13.08
CA ASP A 768 -6.50 28.22 12.61
C ASP A 768 -6.31 28.33 11.09
N VAL A 769 -7.41 28.43 10.33
CA VAL A 769 -7.37 28.70 8.89
C VAL A 769 -6.75 30.06 8.60
N TRP A 770 -7.15 31.13 9.32
CA TRP A 770 -6.53 32.45 9.17
C TRP A 770 -5.05 32.50 9.57
N ALA A 771 -4.59 31.62 10.46
CA ALA A 771 -3.19 31.48 10.82
C ALA A 771 -2.38 30.63 9.82
N SER A 772 -3.04 29.83 8.98
CA SER A 772 -2.37 28.89 8.08
C SER A 772 -1.47 29.50 7.00
N PRO A 773 -1.76 30.70 6.44
CA PRO A 773 -0.87 31.35 5.47
C PRO A 773 0.50 31.74 6.01
N TYR A 774 0.66 31.78 7.33
CA TYR A 774 1.90 32.18 8.02
C TYR A 774 2.70 30.97 8.52
N THR A 775 2.32 29.75 8.14
CA THR A 775 3.18 28.57 8.40
C THR A 775 4.46 28.63 7.58
N ALA A 776 5.53 27.97 8.05
CA ALA A 776 6.80 27.96 7.34
C ALA A 776 6.68 27.45 5.90
N ARG A 777 5.84 26.43 5.70
CA ARG A 777 5.52 25.91 4.38
C ARG A 777 4.81 26.95 3.52
N SER A 778 3.72 27.54 4.01
CA SER A 778 2.98 28.55 3.25
C SER A 778 3.87 29.75 2.89
N TYR A 779 4.65 30.27 3.84
CA TYR A 779 5.55 31.40 3.64
C TYR A 779 6.53 31.17 2.49
N LYS A 780 7.27 30.05 2.55
CA LYS A 780 8.26 29.69 1.52
C LYS A 780 7.63 29.51 0.14
N TRP A 781 6.35 29.17 0.08
CA TRP A 781 5.63 28.93 -1.16
C TRP A 781 4.90 30.16 -1.71
N ARG A 782 4.46 31.09 -0.84
CA ARG A 782 3.67 32.27 -1.22
C ARG A 782 4.47 33.55 -1.06
N GLN A 783 4.56 34.02 0.19
CA GLN A 783 5.06 35.35 0.51
C GLN A 783 6.52 35.57 0.10
N ARG A 784 7.36 34.52 0.11
CA ARG A 784 8.77 34.64 -0.30
C ARG A 784 8.96 35.14 -1.74
N TYR A 785 8.02 34.84 -2.62
CA TYR A 785 8.09 35.21 -4.04
C TYR A 785 7.27 36.46 -4.39
N LEU A 786 6.75 37.17 -3.39
CA LEU A 786 5.92 38.35 -3.60
C LEU A 786 6.70 39.65 -3.44
N MET A 787 6.36 40.64 -4.27
CA MET A 787 6.80 42.02 -4.07
C MET A 787 6.03 42.74 -2.93
N ASN A 788 4.83 42.24 -2.60
CA ASN A 788 3.93 42.82 -1.61
C ASN A 788 3.31 41.73 -0.71
N PRO A 789 4.15 40.98 0.03
CA PRO A 789 3.76 39.76 0.74
C PRO A 789 2.75 39.95 1.87
N GLU A 790 2.55 41.16 2.34
CA GLU A 790 1.55 41.55 3.32
C GLU A 790 0.11 41.51 2.78
N ASN A 791 -0.07 41.45 1.45
CA ASN A 791 -1.39 41.50 0.80
C ASN A 791 -1.99 40.12 0.49
N VAL A 792 -1.65 39.11 1.30
CA VAL A 792 -2.26 37.78 1.22
C VAL A 792 -3.45 37.72 2.16
N TYR A 793 -4.64 37.60 1.58
CA TYR A 793 -5.90 37.57 2.31
C TYR A 793 -6.56 36.19 2.18
N PRO A 794 -6.77 35.46 3.29
CA PRO A 794 -7.53 34.22 3.28
C PRO A 794 -9.05 34.49 3.31
N SER A 795 -9.78 33.70 2.55
CA SER A 795 -11.22 33.47 2.68
C SER A 795 -11.46 32.04 3.15
N ILE A 796 -12.63 31.75 3.69
CA ILE A 796 -12.99 30.41 4.17
C ILE A 796 -14.28 29.98 3.51
N LEU A 797 -14.23 28.82 2.85
CA LEU A 797 -15.42 28.13 2.35
C LEU A 797 -15.95 27.19 3.44
N VAL A 798 -17.21 27.39 3.83
CA VAL A 798 -17.92 26.58 4.83
C VAL A 798 -19.01 25.76 4.12
N ILE A 799 -18.86 24.44 4.14
CA ILE A 799 -19.78 23.48 3.52
C ILE A 799 -20.08 22.33 4.48
N PRO A 800 -21.26 21.69 4.42
CA PRO A 800 -21.57 20.56 5.27
C PRO A 800 -20.72 19.34 4.91
N GLY A 801 -20.50 18.46 5.89
CA GLY A 801 -19.97 17.13 5.63
C GLY A 801 -20.95 16.30 4.81
N VAL A 802 -20.46 15.65 3.75
CA VAL A 802 -21.25 14.67 2.97
C VAL A 802 -20.58 13.33 3.10
N ASP A 803 -21.22 12.44 3.84
CA ASP A 803 -20.80 11.05 3.93
C ASP A 803 -21.23 10.34 2.63
N VAL A 804 -20.29 9.62 2.02
CA VAL A 804 -20.50 9.00 0.70
C VAL A 804 -19.85 7.62 0.66
N ASP A 805 -20.48 6.70 -0.06
CA ASP A 805 -19.91 5.38 -0.31
C ASP A 805 -18.61 5.47 -1.14
N TYR A 806 -18.56 6.42 -2.08
CA TYR A 806 -17.42 6.66 -2.97
C TYR A 806 -17.19 8.15 -3.20
N SER A 807 -15.93 8.55 -3.27
CA SER A 807 -15.50 9.89 -3.68
C SER A 807 -14.33 9.81 -4.65
N GLY A 808 -14.16 10.84 -5.48
CA GLY A 808 -13.15 10.79 -6.54
C GLY A 808 -12.91 12.10 -7.26
N VAL A 809 -12.08 12.02 -8.29
CA VAL A 809 -11.67 13.12 -9.16
C VAL A 809 -12.00 12.75 -10.61
N LEU A 810 -12.68 13.66 -11.30
CA LEU A 810 -12.87 13.62 -12.74
C LEU A 810 -11.97 14.68 -13.38
N ILE A 811 -11.19 14.27 -14.37
CA ILE A 811 -10.34 15.15 -15.17
C ILE A 811 -10.86 15.09 -16.61
N THR A 812 -11.20 16.26 -17.16
CA THR A 812 -11.82 16.40 -18.48
C THR A 812 -10.82 16.26 -19.64
N LYS A 813 -9.75 15.48 -19.42
CA LYS A 813 -8.70 15.14 -20.38
C LYS A 813 -8.18 13.73 -20.10
N GLY A 814 -7.75 13.03 -21.14
CA GLY A 814 -7.00 11.79 -21.01
C GLY A 814 -5.61 12.07 -20.44
N ILE A 815 -5.36 11.61 -19.22
CA ILE A 815 -4.05 11.77 -18.57
C ILE A 815 -3.02 10.77 -19.11
N THR A 816 -3.51 9.58 -19.44
CA THR A 816 -2.72 8.45 -19.95
C THR A 816 -2.85 8.30 -21.46
N SER A 817 -3.58 9.20 -22.13
CA SER A 817 -3.70 9.24 -23.59
C SER A 817 -3.28 10.59 -24.15
N ASP A 818 -2.86 10.60 -25.41
CA ASP A 818 -2.53 11.83 -26.15
C ASP A 818 -3.80 12.59 -26.62
N ASN A 819 -5.00 12.10 -26.30
CA ASN A 819 -6.26 12.67 -26.74
C ASN A 819 -6.89 13.59 -25.67
N LYS A 820 -7.07 14.86 -26.03
CA LYS A 820 -7.64 15.88 -25.14
C LYS A 820 -9.14 15.70 -24.89
N ASP A 821 -9.83 14.95 -25.74
CA ASP A 821 -11.26 14.69 -25.64
C ASP A 821 -11.60 13.45 -24.79
N ASP A 822 -10.59 12.68 -24.40
CA ASP A 822 -10.77 11.59 -23.43
C ASP A 822 -10.96 12.16 -22.01
N LEU A 823 -11.50 11.35 -21.09
CA LEU A 823 -11.70 11.72 -19.69
C LEU A 823 -10.95 10.74 -18.79
N THR A 824 -10.42 11.22 -17.66
CA THR A 824 -9.84 10.36 -16.64
C THR A 824 -10.69 10.45 -15.37
N ILE A 825 -11.14 9.32 -14.85
CA ILE A 825 -11.89 9.24 -13.59
C ILE A 825 -11.06 8.42 -12.61
N ALA A 826 -10.93 8.88 -11.37
CA ALA A 826 -10.32 8.10 -10.29
C ALA A 826 -11.16 8.23 -9.02
N PHE A 827 -11.54 7.11 -8.40
CA PHE A 827 -12.38 7.10 -7.20
C PHE A 827 -11.96 6.03 -6.20
N SER A 828 -12.26 6.30 -4.93
CA SER A 828 -12.01 5.41 -3.78
C SER A 828 -13.28 5.31 -2.95
N ARG A 829 -13.37 4.28 -2.10
CA ARG A 829 -14.43 4.19 -1.09
C ARG A 829 -14.26 5.30 -0.05
N GLY A 830 -15.38 5.74 0.52
CA GLY A 830 -15.40 6.79 1.53
C GLY A 830 -14.95 8.14 1.00
N VAL A 831 -14.56 9.04 1.91
CA VAL A 831 -14.22 10.43 1.63
C VAL A 831 -12.72 10.63 1.44
N GLY A 832 -12.32 11.40 0.42
CA GLY A 832 -10.97 11.96 0.29
C GLY A 832 -9.87 10.99 -0.18
N GLY A 833 -10.11 9.68 -0.12
CA GLY A 833 -9.08 8.66 -0.37
C GLY A 833 -8.29 8.85 -1.67
N ALA A 834 -8.97 9.14 -2.78
CA ALA A 834 -8.32 9.31 -4.07
C ALA A 834 -7.29 10.47 -4.08
N VAL A 835 -7.60 11.62 -3.47
CA VAL A 835 -6.68 12.77 -3.46
C VAL A 835 -5.55 12.62 -2.45
N ASP A 836 -5.80 11.88 -1.37
CA ASP A 836 -4.83 11.61 -0.28
C ASP A 836 -3.83 10.50 -0.62
N GLY A 837 -3.81 10.05 -1.88
CA GLY A 837 -2.82 9.10 -2.40
C GLY A 837 -3.09 7.64 -2.03
N GLN A 838 -4.30 7.31 -1.58
CA GLN A 838 -4.78 5.94 -1.47
C GLN A 838 -4.90 5.30 -2.87
N ALA A 839 -4.80 3.97 -2.94
CA ALA A 839 -5.00 3.26 -4.21
C ALA A 839 -6.45 3.40 -4.70
N ALA A 840 -6.67 4.28 -5.68
CA ALA A 840 -7.96 4.54 -6.29
C ALA A 840 -8.19 3.68 -7.54
N GLU A 841 -9.45 3.30 -7.75
CA GLU A 841 -9.90 2.75 -9.02
C GLU A 841 -9.91 3.87 -10.05
N SER A 842 -9.17 3.70 -11.13
CA SER A 842 -8.92 4.71 -12.15
C SER A 842 -9.28 4.19 -13.53
N TRP A 843 -10.03 4.99 -14.29
CA TRP A 843 -10.50 4.69 -15.62
C TRP A 843 -10.14 5.82 -16.59
N LEU A 844 -9.80 5.44 -17.82
CA LEU A 844 -9.72 6.33 -18.97
C LEU A 844 -10.96 6.07 -19.83
N LEU A 845 -11.83 7.08 -19.95
CA LEU A 845 -12.98 7.05 -20.84
C LEU A 845 -12.59 7.71 -22.16
N LYS A 846 -12.49 6.93 -23.23
CA LYS A 846 -12.13 7.44 -24.55
C LYS A 846 -13.32 8.15 -25.17
N ALA A 847 -13.04 9.17 -25.99
CA ALA A 847 -14.06 9.87 -26.79
C ALA A 847 -14.85 8.92 -27.73
N THR A 848 -14.29 7.74 -28.04
CA THR A 848 -14.94 6.68 -28.81
C THR A 848 -16.06 5.94 -28.05
N GLY A 849 -16.22 6.18 -26.75
CA GLY A 849 -17.16 5.46 -25.87
C GLY A 849 -16.57 4.21 -25.20
N GLU A 850 -15.29 3.90 -25.46
CA GLU A 850 -14.57 2.81 -24.81
C GLU A 850 -14.08 3.24 -23.42
N ALA A 851 -14.29 2.39 -22.40
CA ALA A 851 -13.72 2.59 -21.06
C ALA A 851 -12.52 1.66 -20.87
N LEU A 852 -11.44 2.19 -20.33
CA LEU A 852 -10.20 1.46 -20.10
C LEU A 852 -9.82 1.55 -18.61
N LEU A 853 -9.81 0.40 -17.94
CA LEU A 853 -9.33 0.31 -16.55
C LEU A 853 -7.83 0.60 -16.49
N VAL A 854 -7.43 1.65 -15.79
CA VAL A 854 -6.02 2.04 -15.61
C VAL A 854 -5.44 1.39 -14.36
N SER A 855 -6.14 1.48 -13.24
CA SER A 855 -5.74 0.87 -11.97
C SER A 855 -7.00 0.47 -11.18
N PRO A 856 -7.04 -0.70 -10.54
CA PRO A 856 -8.13 -1.04 -9.63
C PRO A 856 -7.87 -0.47 -8.23
N ALA A 857 -8.93 -0.32 -7.43
CA ALA A 857 -8.81 -0.04 -6.00
C ALA A 857 -8.30 -1.28 -5.25
N ARG A 858 -7.51 -1.05 -4.21
CA ARG A 858 -6.90 -2.11 -3.37
C ARG A 858 -6.96 -1.84 -1.87
N GLU A 859 -7.44 -0.67 -1.47
CA GLU A 859 -7.59 -0.35 -0.05
C GLU A 859 -8.74 -1.14 0.55
N THR A 860 -8.48 -1.79 1.68
CA THR A 860 -9.52 -2.48 2.46
C THR A 860 -10.23 -1.55 3.43
N LEU A 861 -9.55 -0.47 3.84
CA LEU A 861 -10.06 0.52 4.79
C LEU A 861 -10.42 1.81 4.05
N TYR A 862 -11.45 2.50 4.53
CA TYR A 862 -11.83 3.80 3.99
C TYR A 862 -12.25 4.76 5.10
N GLN A 863 -12.31 6.06 4.75
CA GLN A 863 -12.69 7.11 5.68
C GLN A 863 -14.19 7.41 5.54
N SER A 864 -14.94 7.36 6.64
CA SER A 864 -16.33 7.82 6.73
C SER A 864 -16.45 9.06 7.61
N LEU A 865 -17.52 9.83 7.44
CA LEU A 865 -17.76 11.06 8.21
C LEU A 865 -18.70 10.81 9.38
N ALA A 866 -18.18 10.93 10.61
CA ALA A 866 -18.99 10.78 11.80
C ALA A 866 -20.02 11.92 11.95
N ASN A 867 -21.26 11.57 12.31
CA ASN A 867 -22.33 12.55 12.61
C ASN A 867 -22.05 13.43 13.85
N SER A 868 -21.15 12.97 14.72
CA SER A 868 -20.61 13.72 15.87
C SER A 868 -19.51 14.71 15.48
N GLY A 869 -19.03 14.65 14.23
CA GLY A 869 -17.86 15.35 13.73
C GLY A 869 -16.57 14.51 13.85
N GLY A 870 -15.61 14.76 12.97
CA GLY A 870 -14.39 13.97 12.80
C GLY A 870 -14.50 12.95 11.66
N VAL A 871 -13.50 12.09 11.54
CA VAL A 871 -13.43 11.03 10.52
C VAL A 871 -13.25 9.70 11.24
N GLU A 872 -13.95 8.68 10.77
CA GLU A 872 -13.80 7.29 11.23
C GLU A 872 -13.12 6.48 10.13
N ILE A 873 -12.34 5.47 10.52
CA ILE A 873 -11.72 4.51 9.59
C ILE A 873 -12.52 3.22 9.72
N GLU A 874 -13.16 2.81 8.63
CA GLU A 874 -13.97 1.59 8.51
C GLU A 874 -13.23 0.49 7.75
#